data_AF-A0A2Y9RGM2-F1
#
_entry.id   AF-A0A2Y9RGM2-F1
#
_cell.length_a   1.000
_cell.length_b   1.000
_cell.length_c   1.000
_cell.angle_alpha   90.00
_cell.angle_beta   90.00
_cell.angle_gamma   90.00
#
_symmetry.space_group_name_H-M   'P 1'
#
loop_
_entity.id
_entity.type
_entity.pdbx_description
1 polymer ?
#
loop_
_entity_poly.entity_id
_entity_poly.type
_entity_poly.pdbx_seq_one_letter_code
_entity_poly.pdbx_strand_id
1 'polypeptide(L)'
;MEATQHQAVVDGLTRKYMETIEKLQSEKAKLEVKSQALEKEAKECRLRTEECQLQLKNLHEDLSGRLEESLSIINEKVPFNDTKYSQYNALNVPLHNRRHQLKMRDVAGQALAFVQDLVTALLNFHTYTEQRIQIFPVDSAIDTISPLNQKFSQYLHENASYVRPLEEGMLHLFESITEDTVTVLETTVKLKTFSEHLTSYICFLRKILPYQLKSLEEECESSLCTSALRARNLELSQDMKKMTAVFEKLQTYVSLLALPSTEPDGLLRTNYSSVLTNVGAALHGFHDVMKDISKHYSQKATIEHELPTATQKLITTNDCILSSAVALTNGAGKMAAFFSNNVDYFIASLSYGPKAATGFISPLSAECMLQYKKKAAAYMKALKKPLLESVPYEEALANRRVLLSSTESREGLAQQVQQSLEKISKLEQEKEHWMLEAQLAKIKLEKENQRIADKLKSAGSGQLVGLVLENAAVLSAPGQEEAAAKTGPEPVQSTSLIGVLTRMSDSEVLDVDSREDLIKNHYMARIAELTSQLQLADSKSVHFYAECRALSKRLALAEKSKEALTEEMKLAGQNISRLQDELTTTKRSYEDQLSMMSDHLCSMNETLSKQREEIDTLKMASKVREARRGEVVSGNVIFTMALGLAFQEQMVKRFKVFINDFPSSHLSSYLK
;
A
#
# COMPACT_ATOMS: atom_id res chain seq x y z
N MET A 1 59.25 -57.32 46.16
CA MET A 1 57.93 -57.09 46.80
C MET A 1 56.98 -56.38 45.83
N GLU A 2 57.52 -55.67 44.83
CA GLU A 2 56.74 -54.90 43.86
C GLU A 2 55.79 -55.74 42.99
N ALA A 3 56.18 -56.93 42.52
CA ALA A 3 55.37 -57.72 41.58
C ALA A 3 53.93 -58.00 42.07
N THR A 4 53.78 -58.37 43.34
CA THR A 4 52.46 -58.57 43.98
C THR A 4 51.67 -57.26 44.12
N GLN A 5 52.35 -56.13 44.24
CA GLN A 5 51.74 -54.80 44.35
C GLN A 5 51.28 -54.29 42.97
N HIS A 6 52.04 -54.57 41.90
CA HIS A 6 51.63 -54.34 40.52
C HIS A 6 50.41 -55.18 40.13
N GLN A 7 50.37 -56.47 40.49
CA GLN A 7 49.21 -57.31 40.18
C GLN A 7 47.92 -56.78 40.82
N ALA A 8 47.96 -56.39 42.10
CA ALA A 8 46.79 -55.81 42.78
C ALA A 8 46.30 -54.50 42.12
N VAL A 9 47.20 -53.69 41.55
CA VAL A 9 46.84 -52.50 40.76
C VAL A 9 46.20 -52.89 39.42
N VAL A 10 46.73 -53.89 38.73
CA VAL A 10 46.16 -54.42 37.47
C VAL A 10 44.76 -55.00 37.70
N ASP A 11 44.56 -55.80 38.75
CA ASP A 11 43.25 -56.38 39.09
C ASP A 11 42.24 -55.29 39.50
N GLY A 12 42.71 -54.27 40.24
CA GLY A 12 41.91 -53.11 40.64
C GLY A 12 41.50 -52.21 39.45
N LEU A 13 42.37 -52.06 38.45
CA LEU A 13 42.05 -51.38 37.19
C LEU A 13 41.08 -52.21 36.35
N THR A 14 41.35 -53.51 36.15
CA THR A 14 40.50 -54.43 35.38
C THR A 14 39.06 -54.44 35.90
N ARG A 15 38.87 -54.49 37.23
CA ARG A 15 37.53 -54.42 37.85
C ARG A 15 36.83 -53.09 37.54
N LYS A 16 37.51 -51.95 37.68
CA LYS A 16 36.95 -50.63 37.34
C LYS A 16 36.59 -50.51 35.86
N TYR A 17 37.39 -51.10 34.97
CA TYR A 17 37.07 -51.14 33.54
C TYR A 17 35.83 -52.01 33.26
N MET A 18 35.68 -53.17 33.90
CA MET A 18 34.46 -53.99 33.81
C MET A 18 33.21 -53.23 34.30
N GLU A 19 33.26 -52.66 35.51
CA GLU A 19 32.16 -51.86 36.09
C GLU A 19 31.77 -50.69 35.16
N THR A 20 32.75 -50.05 34.50
CA THR A 20 32.53 -48.99 33.53
C THR A 20 31.89 -49.51 32.23
N ILE A 21 32.34 -50.67 31.73
CA ILE A 21 31.79 -51.30 30.51
C ILE A 21 30.34 -51.73 30.74
N GLU A 22 30.02 -52.38 31.86
CA GLU A 22 28.66 -52.79 32.21
C GLU A 22 27.72 -51.58 32.35
N LYS A 23 28.19 -50.50 32.99
CA LYS A 23 27.46 -49.23 33.06
C LYS A 23 27.20 -48.64 31.67
N LEU A 24 28.21 -48.58 30.81
CA LEU A 24 28.07 -48.06 29.44
C LEU A 24 27.15 -48.92 28.58
N GLN A 25 27.14 -50.25 28.76
CA GLN A 25 26.18 -51.15 28.10
C GLN A 25 24.74 -50.89 28.59
N SER A 26 24.55 -50.69 29.90
CA SER A 26 23.25 -50.33 30.49
C SER A 26 22.74 -48.98 29.97
N GLU A 27 23.63 -47.98 29.84
CA GLU A 27 23.30 -46.66 29.33
C GLU A 27 23.02 -46.69 27.81
N LYS A 28 23.79 -47.45 27.03
CA LYS A 28 23.52 -47.71 25.61
C LYS A 28 22.12 -48.30 25.40
N ALA A 29 21.77 -49.38 26.11
CA ALA A 29 20.47 -50.03 25.94
C ALA A 29 19.29 -49.09 26.26
N LYS A 30 19.44 -48.23 27.29
CA LYS A 30 18.44 -47.20 27.63
C LYS A 30 18.33 -46.13 26.53
N LEU A 31 19.43 -45.73 25.92
CA LEU A 31 19.45 -44.77 24.80
C LEU A 31 18.84 -45.36 23.52
N GLU A 32 19.10 -46.63 23.22
CA GLU A 32 18.48 -47.33 22.07
C GLU A 32 16.95 -47.40 22.22
N VAL A 33 16.43 -47.76 23.40
CA VAL A 33 14.98 -47.74 23.68
C VAL A 33 14.39 -46.33 23.61
N LYS A 34 15.07 -45.32 24.17
CA LYS A 34 14.63 -43.91 24.07
C LYS A 34 14.61 -43.43 22.61
N SER A 35 15.60 -43.83 21.81
CA SER A 35 15.69 -43.49 20.39
C SER A 35 14.53 -44.10 19.59
N GLN A 36 14.24 -45.38 19.78
CA GLN A 36 13.11 -46.05 19.12
C GLN A 36 11.75 -45.43 19.51
N ALA A 37 11.57 -45.05 20.77
CA ALA A 37 10.37 -44.36 21.24
C ALA A 37 10.17 -43.00 20.56
N LEU A 38 11.23 -42.18 20.52
CA LEU A 38 11.21 -40.88 19.83
C LEU A 38 11.04 -41.01 18.31
N GLU A 39 11.60 -42.05 17.69
CA GLU A 39 11.42 -42.31 16.26
C GLU A 39 9.95 -42.67 15.94
N LYS A 40 9.30 -43.44 16.81
CA LYS A 40 7.86 -43.75 16.71
C LYS A 40 7.00 -42.48 16.88
N GLU A 41 7.27 -41.68 17.91
CA GLU A 41 6.55 -40.42 18.15
C GLU A 41 6.75 -39.43 16.99
N ALA A 42 7.95 -39.35 16.42
CA ALA A 42 8.23 -38.53 15.24
C ALA A 42 7.51 -39.02 13.97
N LYS A 43 7.33 -40.34 13.79
CA LYS A 43 6.51 -40.92 12.70
C LYS A 43 5.03 -40.55 12.88
N GLU A 44 4.50 -40.70 14.08
CA GLU A 44 3.10 -40.37 14.39
C GLU A 44 2.82 -38.86 14.27
N CYS A 45 3.74 -38.01 14.72
CA CYS A 45 3.64 -36.55 14.60
C CYS A 45 3.67 -36.07 13.13
N ARG A 46 4.50 -36.70 12.28
CA ARG A 46 4.47 -36.44 10.82
C ARG A 46 3.13 -36.82 10.21
N LEU A 47 2.62 -38.01 10.50
CA LEU A 47 1.35 -38.51 9.96
C LEU A 47 0.18 -37.59 10.34
N ARG A 48 0.08 -37.17 11.62
CA ARG A 48 -0.92 -36.16 12.04
C ARG A 48 -0.74 -34.80 11.35
N THR A 49 0.49 -34.40 11.03
CA THR A 49 0.77 -33.15 10.30
C THR A 49 0.30 -33.23 8.85
N GLU A 50 0.53 -34.37 8.19
CA GLU A 50 0.06 -34.66 6.84
C GLU A 50 -1.48 -34.71 6.78
N GLU A 51 -2.13 -35.35 7.77
CA GLU A 51 -3.59 -35.33 7.93
C GLU A 51 -4.14 -33.90 8.11
N CYS A 52 -3.54 -33.08 8.99
CA CYS A 52 -3.94 -31.70 9.17
C CYS A 52 -3.72 -30.83 7.92
N GLN A 53 -2.65 -31.04 7.15
CA GLN A 53 -2.42 -30.35 5.89
C GLN A 53 -3.45 -30.73 4.83
N LEU A 54 -3.82 -32.02 4.75
CA LEU A 54 -4.88 -32.49 3.84
C LEU A 54 -6.25 -31.93 4.24
N GLN A 55 -6.58 -31.91 5.53
CA GLN A 55 -7.81 -31.28 6.03
C GLN A 55 -7.86 -29.77 5.74
N LEU A 56 -6.75 -29.05 5.96
CA LEU A 56 -6.64 -27.62 5.64
C LEU A 56 -6.83 -27.36 4.14
N LYS A 57 -6.22 -28.19 3.29
CA LYS A 57 -6.40 -28.11 1.83
C LYS A 57 -7.85 -28.35 1.42
N ASN A 58 -8.47 -29.43 1.90
CA ASN A 58 -9.85 -29.77 1.57
C ASN A 58 -10.83 -28.68 2.04
N LEU A 59 -10.61 -28.09 3.23
CA LEU A 59 -11.39 -26.95 3.73
C LEU A 59 -11.16 -25.69 2.90
N HIS A 60 -9.94 -25.43 2.43
CA HIS A 60 -9.66 -24.32 1.53
C HIS A 60 -10.35 -24.49 0.18
N GLU A 61 -10.37 -25.70 -0.37
CA GLU A 61 -11.07 -26.04 -1.62
C GLU A 61 -12.60 -25.94 -1.47
N ASP A 62 -13.22 -26.45 -0.38
CA ASP A 62 -14.65 -26.27 -0.08
C ASP A 62 -15.03 -24.79 0.08
N LEU A 63 -14.30 -24.05 0.91
CA LEU A 63 -14.58 -22.63 1.16
C LEU A 63 -14.38 -21.77 -0.08
N SER A 64 -13.40 -22.10 -0.94
CA SER A 64 -13.19 -21.41 -2.21
C SER A 64 -14.29 -21.74 -3.22
N GLY A 65 -14.66 -23.01 -3.39
CA GLY A 65 -15.74 -23.42 -4.28
C GLY A 65 -17.10 -22.82 -3.87
N ARG A 66 -17.41 -22.81 -2.57
CA ARG A 66 -18.64 -22.19 -2.04
C ARG A 66 -18.61 -20.67 -2.11
N LEU A 67 -17.43 -20.04 -2.05
CA LEU A 67 -17.27 -18.61 -2.31
C LEU A 67 -17.50 -18.31 -3.80
N GLU A 68 -16.95 -19.10 -4.72
CA GLU A 68 -17.19 -18.95 -6.17
C GLU A 68 -18.67 -19.18 -6.53
N GLU A 69 -19.31 -20.21 -5.96
CA GLU A 69 -20.75 -20.47 -6.12
C GLU A 69 -21.58 -19.30 -5.59
N SER A 70 -21.30 -18.82 -4.37
CA SER A 70 -21.99 -17.67 -3.78
C SER A 70 -21.80 -16.41 -4.62
N LEU A 71 -20.59 -16.15 -5.11
CA LEU A 71 -20.29 -15.03 -6.01
C LEU A 71 -20.98 -15.19 -7.36
N SER A 72 -21.15 -16.41 -7.87
CA SER A 72 -21.90 -16.68 -9.10
C SER A 72 -23.39 -16.37 -8.92
N ILE A 73 -24.00 -16.87 -7.84
CA ILE A 73 -25.40 -16.60 -7.48
C ILE A 73 -25.62 -15.09 -7.27
N ILE A 74 -24.73 -14.42 -6.55
CA ILE A 74 -24.79 -12.96 -6.34
C ILE A 74 -24.71 -12.22 -7.69
N ASN A 75 -23.77 -12.58 -8.57
CA ASN A 75 -23.65 -11.96 -9.88
C ASN A 75 -24.84 -12.25 -10.82
N GLU A 76 -25.52 -13.38 -10.66
CA GLU A 76 -26.70 -13.73 -11.45
C GLU A 76 -27.98 -13.06 -10.93
N LYS A 77 -28.12 -12.88 -9.60
CA LYS A 77 -29.39 -12.47 -8.95
C LYS A 77 -29.41 -11.04 -8.40
N VAL A 78 -28.27 -10.35 -8.28
CA VAL A 78 -28.24 -8.91 -7.92
C VAL A 78 -28.71 -7.98 -9.05
N PRO A 79 -28.32 -8.15 -10.33
CA PRO A 79 -28.80 -7.25 -11.38
C PRO A 79 -30.24 -7.56 -11.76
N PHE A 80 -31.06 -6.53 -11.94
CA PHE A 80 -32.34 -6.62 -12.62
C PHE A 80 -32.07 -7.01 -14.08
N ASN A 81 -32.50 -8.21 -14.48
CA ASN A 81 -32.21 -8.79 -15.78
C ASN A 81 -33.51 -9.26 -16.46
N ASP A 82 -34.27 -8.30 -16.99
CA ASP A 82 -35.40 -8.56 -17.87
C ASP A 82 -34.88 -9.03 -19.24
N THR A 83 -35.22 -10.28 -19.57
CA THR A 83 -34.84 -10.95 -20.81
C THR A 83 -35.81 -10.70 -21.97
N LYS A 84 -36.94 -10.01 -21.69
CA LYS A 84 -37.98 -9.65 -22.66
C LYS A 84 -37.92 -8.17 -23.06
N TYR A 85 -37.52 -7.30 -22.13
CA TYR A 85 -37.43 -5.85 -22.29
C TYR A 85 -36.08 -5.33 -21.77
N SER A 86 -34.99 -5.65 -22.48
CA SER A 86 -33.60 -5.30 -22.12
C SER A 86 -33.38 -3.82 -21.77
N GLN A 87 -34.19 -2.91 -22.32
CA GLN A 87 -34.22 -1.49 -21.97
C GLN A 87 -34.36 -1.22 -20.46
N TYR A 88 -35.09 -2.05 -19.72
CA TYR A 88 -35.26 -1.88 -18.27
C TYR A 88 -34.01 -2.29 -17.49
N ASN A 89 -33.07 -3.02 -18.08
CA ASN A 89 -31.79 -3.36 -17.45
C ASN A 89 -30.87 -2.12 -17.33
N ALA A 90 -31.20 -1.02 -18.01
CA ALA A 90 -30.56 0.29 -17.78
C ALA A 90 -30.91 0.91 -16.40
N LEU A 91 -31.93 0.39 -15.70
CA LEU A 91 -32.27 0.78 -14.32
C LEU A 91 -31.31 0.19 -13.27
N ASN A 92 -30.41 -0.71 -13.67
CA ASN A 92 -29.36 -1.20 -12.79
C ASN A 92 -28.42 -0.06 -12.37
N VAL A 93 -28.11 0.00 -11.08
CA VAL A 93 -27.12 0.93 -10.53
C VAL A 93 -25.72 0.43 -10.88
N PRO A 94 -24.87 1.21 -11.59
CA PRO A 94 -23.54 0.76 -11.99
C PRO A 94 -22.61 0.55 -10.79
N LEU A 95 -21.70 -0.44 -10.88
CA LEU A 95 -20.73 -0.70 -9.82
C LEU A 95 -19.72 0.45 -9.71
N HIS A 96 -19.72 1.13 -8.57
CA HIS A 96 -18.74 2.14 -8.24
C HIS A 96 -17.63 1.57 -7.34
N ASN A 97 -16.41 1.44 -7.87
CA ASN A 97 -15.22 1.01 -7.13
C ASN A 97 -14.16 2.11 -7.13
N ARG A 98 -14.07 2.88 -6.04
CA ARG A 98 -13.12 4.00 -5.87
C ARG A 98 -11.66 3.63 -6.15
N ARG A 99 -11.22 2.42 -5.78
CA ARG A 99 -9.83 1.96 -6.05
C ARG A 99 -9.58 1.76 -7.54
N HIS A 100 -10.57 1.22 -8.27
CA HIS A 100 -10.49 1.11 -9.72
C HIS A 100 -10.51 2.50 -10.39
N GLN A 101 -11.39 3.41 -9.94
CA GLN A 101 -11.49 4.76 -10.51
C GLN A 101 -10.23 5.61 -10.28
N LEU A 102 -9.60 5.51 -9.09
CA LEU A 102 -8.29 6.11 -8.83
C LEU A 102 -7.24 5.63 -9.83
N LYS A 103 -7.06 4.31 -9.98
CA LYS A 103 -6.11 3.77 -10.97
C LYS A 103 -6.49 4.12 -12.42
N MET A 104 -7.78 4.22 -12.77
CA MET A 104 -8.20 4.72 -14.09
C MET A 104 -7.81 6.18 -14.30
N ARG A 105 -7.90 7.04 -13.28
CA ARG A 105 -7.40 8.42 -13.32
C ARG A 105 -5.88 8.46 -13.47
N ASP A 106 -5.14 7.62 -12.76
CA ASP A 106 -3.68 7.51 -12.88
C ASP A 106 -3.24 7.06 -14.30
N VAL A 107 -3.96 6.09 -14.87
CA VAL A 107 -3.73 5.58 -16.24
C VAL A 107 -4.12 6.63 -17.30
N ALA A 108 -5.22 7.36 -17.11
CA ALA A 108 -5.60 8.47 -17.97
C ALA A 108 -4.62 9.66 -17.89
N GLY A 109 -4.05 9.93 -16.71
CA GLY A 109 -3.01 10.95 -16.53
C GLY A 109 -1.70 10.60 -17.24
N GLN A 110 -1.29 9.33 -17.24
CA GLN A 110 -0.17 8.86 -18.05
C GLN A 110 -0.45 9.01 -19.55
N ALA A 111 -1.64 8.62 -20.01
CA ALA A 111 -2.04 8.78 -21.41
C ALA A 111 -2.06 10.26 -21.83
N LEU A 112 -2.55 11.16 -20.97
CA LEU A 112 -2.52 12.61 -21.20
C LEU A 112 -1.07 13.11 -21.37
N ALA A 113 -0.17 12.76 -20.45
CA ALA A 113 1.24 13.16 -20.53
C ALA A 113 1.92 12.68 -21.84
N PHE A 114 1.62 11.46 -22.31
CA PHE A 114 2.13 10.97 -23.59
C PHE A 114 1.52 11.69 -24.80
N VAL A 115 0.25 12.12 -24.74
CA VAL A 115 -0.35 12.97 -25.77
C VAL A 115 0.26 14.37 -25.77
N GLN A 116 0.61 14.93 -24.62
CA GLN A 116 1.31 16.23 -24.51
C GLN A 116 2.74 16.17 -25.07
N ASP A 117 3.51 15.12 -24.73
CA ASP A 117 4.81 14.80 -25.37
C ASP A 117 4.66 14.76 -26.90
N LEU A 118 3.65 14.05 -27.40
CA LEU A 118 3.41 13.85 -28.83
C LEU A 118 2.97 15.12 -29.54
N VAL A 119 2.03 15.88 -28.97
CA VAL A 119 1.55 17.18 -29.48
C VAL A 119 2.70 18.16 -29.61
N THR A 120 3.55 18.27 -28.57
CA THR A 120 4.75 19.12 -28.60
C THR A 120 5.70 18.72 -29.71
N ALA A 121 5.98 17.42 -29.86
CA ALA A 121 6.86 16.92 -30.91
C ALA A 121 6.27 17.07 -32.32
N LEU A 122 4.96 16.95 -32.50
CA LEU A 122 4.26 17.17 -33.78
C LEU A 122 4.27 18.65 -34.19
N LEU A 123 3.97 19.56 -33.25
CA LEU A 123 4.05 21.01 -33.48
C LEU A 123 5.45 21.41 -33.95
N ASN A 124 6.49 20.92 -33.26
CA ASN A 124 7.88 21.16 -33.63
C ASN A 124 8.21 20.59 -35.02
N PHE A 125 7.83 19.33 -35.30
CA PHE A 125 8.10 18.68 -36.60
C PHE A 125 7.50 19.46 -37.78
N HIS A 126 6.23 19.87 -37.69
CA HIS A 126 5.57 20.67 -38.73
C HIS A 126 6.17 22.08 -38.85
N THR A 127 6.47 22.74 -37.73
CA THR A 127 7.03 24.11 -37.71
C THR A 127 8.46 24.17 -38.25
N TYR A 128 9.32 23.21 -37.93
CA TYR A 128 10.67 23.16 -38.51
C TYR A 128 10.66 22.69 -39.98
N THR A 129 9.69 21.86 -40.38
CA THR A 129 9.45 21.55 -41.79
C THR A 129 9.07 22.81 -42.58
N GLU A 130 8.17 23.65 -42.04
CA GLU A 130 7.79 24.96 -42.62
C GLU A 130 9.03 25.84 -42.84
N GLN A 131 9.88 25.97 -41.81
CA GLN A 131 11.13 26.73 -41.90
C GLN A 131 12.08 26.17 -42.95
N ARG A 132 12.25 24.84 -43.05
CA ARG A 132 13.18 24.24 -44.03
C ARG A 132 12.76 24.52 -45.47
N ILE A 133 11.46 24.53 -45.77
CA ILE A 133 10.94 24.83 -47.12
C ILE A 133 11.26 26.28 -47.56
N GLN A 134 11.59 27.16 -46.61
CA GLN A 134 12.05 28.53 -46.84
C GLN A 134 13.60 28.65 -46.87
N ILE A 135 14.33 27.53 -46.82
CA ILE A 135 15.80 27.46 -46.74
C ILE A 135 16.40 26.61 -47.87
N PHE A 136 15.74 25.50 -48.22
CA PHE A 136 16.24 24.51 -49.17
C PHE A 136 15.09 23.98 -50.04
N PRO A 137 15.27 23.79 -51.37
CA PRO A 137 16.53 23.87 -52.13
C PRO A 137 17.03 25.28 -52.44
N VAL A 138 16.24 26.32 -52.13
CA VAL A 138 16.57 27.74 -52.31
C VAL A 138 16.16 28.50 -51.05
N ASP A 139 17.04 29.37 -50.53
CA ASP A 139 16.71 30.20 -49.36
C ASP A 139 15.88 31.42 -49.79
N SER A 140 14.75 31.64 -49.13
CA SER A 140 13.81 32.73 -49.43
C SER A 140 14.39 34.13 -49.20
N ALA A 141 15.55 34.25 -48.53
CA ALA A 141 16.30 35.49 -48.40
C ALA A 141 17.19 35.81 -49.62
N ILE A 142 17.34 34.87 -50.57
CA ILE A 142 18.21 35.00 -51.75
C ILE A 142 17.37 35.06 -53.04
N ASP A 143 16.38 34.17 -53.18
CA ASP A 143 15.50 34.09 -54.36
C ASP A 143 14.11 33.54 -53.97
N THR A 144 13.12 33.71 -54.84
CA THR A 144 11.73 33.31 -54.60
C THR A 144 11.53 31.80 -54.63
N ILE A 145 11.09 31.22 -53.49
CA ILE A 145 10.70 29.81 -53.41
C ILE A 145 9.49 29.49 -54.31
N SER A 146 9.39 28.25 -54.78
CA SER A 146 8.36 27.82 -55.76
C SER A 146 6.92 28.09 -55.28
N PRO A 147 5.95 28.36 -56.19
CA PRO A 147 4.55 28.54 -55.80
C PRO A 147 3.93 27.33 -55.07
N LEU A 148 4.45 26.13 -55.33
CA LEU A 148 4.12 24.92 -54.56
C LEU A 148 4.56 25.07 -53.10
N ASN A 149 5.84 25.38 -52.88
CA ASN A 149 6.46 25.49 -51.56
C ASN A 149 5.91 26.68 -50.76
N GLN A 150 5.58 27.80 -51.41
CA GLN A 150 4.84 28.91 -50.78
C GLN A 150 3.51 28.42 -50.20
N LYS A 151 2.71 27.70 -51.00
CA LYS A 151 1.41 27.18 -50.57
C LYS A 151 1.52 26.06 -49.54
N PHE A 152 2.58 25.24 -49.62
CA PHE A 152 2.88 24.22 -48.61
C PHE A 152 3.25 24.87 -47.26
N SER A 153 4.11 25.89 -47.26
CA SER A 153 4.45 26.67 -46.07
C SER A 153 3.22 27.34 -45.45
N GLN A 154 2.33 27.92 -46.27
CA GLN A 154 1.06 28.48 -45.79
C GLN A 154 0.19 27.45 -45.07
N TYR A 155 0.07 26.23 -45.60
CA TYR A 155 -0.69 25.17 -44.94
C TYR A 155 0.02 24.64 -43.69
N LEU A 156 1.35 24.49 -43.69
CA LEU A 156 2.08 24.13 -42.47
C LEU A 156 1.95 25.19 -41.37
N HIS A 157 1.85 26.47 -41.71
CA HIS A 157 1.60 27.54 -40.75
C HIS A 157 0.29 27.35 -39.96
N GLU A 158 -0.72 26.70 -40.56
CA GLU A 158 -1.98 26.39 -39.88
C GLU A 158 -1.84 25.28 -38.81
N ASN A 159 -0.71 24.55 -38.73
CA ASN A 159 -0.60 23.28 -38.01
C ASN A 159 -1.09 23.33 -36.54
N ALA A 160 -0.81 24.44 -35.84
CA ALA A 160 -1.16 24.58 -34.44
C ALA A 160 -2.68 24.50 -34.18
N SER A 161 -3.51 24.90 -35.16
CA SER A 161 -4.97 24.84 -35.09
C SER A 161 -5.55 23.41 -35.17
N TYR A 162 -4.79 22.46 -35.71
CA TYR A 162 -5.19 21.06 -35.81
C TYR A 162 -4.50 20.16 -34.77
N VAL A 163 -3.28 20.50 -34.34
CA VAL A 163 -2.48 19.66 -33.42
C VAL A 163 -2.78 19.97 -31.94
N ARG A 164 -2.97 21.23 -31.54
CA ARG A 164 -3.27 21.58 -30.13
C ARG A 164 -4.59 21.00 -29.60
N PRO A 165 -5.70 20.95 -30.37
CA PRO A 165 -6.94 20.36 -29.88
C PRO A 165 -6.81 18.88 -29.44
N LEU A 166 -5.81 18.15 -29.92
CA LEU A 166 -5.53 16.78 -29.46
C LEU A 166 -5.21 16.73 -27.96
N GLU A 167 -4.44 17.71 -27.46
CA GLU A 167 -4.15 17.87 -26.03
C GLU A 167 -5.41 18.28 -25.27
N GLU A 168 -6.14 19.29 -25.75
CA GLU A 168 -7.37 19.80 -25.11
C GLU A 168 -8.45 18.71 -24.98
N GLY A 169 -8.64 17.90 -26.02
CA GLY A 169 -9.58 16.76 -26.01
C GLY A 169 -9.16 15.66 -25.03
N MET A 170 -7.86 15.39 -24.91
CA MET A 170 -7.32 14.42 -23.95
C MET A 170 -7.36 14.94 -22.51
N LEU A 171 -7.17 16.25 -22.31
CA LEU A 171 -7.30 16.91 -21.01
C LEU A 171 -8.73 16.83 -20.51
N HIS A 172 -9.72 17.19 -21.32
CA HIS A 172 -11.14 17.07 -20.96
C HIS A 172 -11.57 15.62 -20.68
N LEU A 173 -10.95 14.64 -21.34
CA LEU A 173 -11.12 13.23 -21.01
C LEU A 173 -10.59 12.92 -19.60
N PHE A 174 -9.34 13.29 -19.29
CA PHE A 174 -8.76 13.11 -17.95
C PHE A 174 -9.55 13.85 -16.85
N GLU A 175 -9.99 15.09 -17.10
CA GLU A 175 -10.81 15.87 -16.16
C GLU A 175 -12.14 15.18 -15.81
N SER A 176 -12.76 14.51 -16.78
CA SER A 176 -14.03 13.79 -16.57
C SER A 176 -13.89 12.52 -15.70
N ILE A 177 -12.68 11.98 -15.57
CA ILE A 177 -12.40 10.74 -14.80
C ILE A 177 -12.08 11.13 -13.35
N THR A 178 -13.10 11.10 -12.49
CA THR A 178 -13.01 11.48 -11.06
C THR A 178 -13.06 10.27 -10.12
N GLU A 179 -12.78 10.50 -8.84
CA GLU A 179 -12.92 9.47 -7.79
C GLU A 179 -14.35 8.96 -7.58
N ASP A 180 -15.37 9.70 -8.02
CA ASP A 180 -16.80 9.39 -7.78
C ASP A 180 -17.52 8.81 -9.00
N THR A 181 -17.00 9.03 -10.22
CA THR A 181 -17.57 8.57 -11.49
C THR A 181 -17.48 7.04 -11.68
N VAL A 182 -18.04 6.54 -12.78
CA VAL A 182 -17.90 5.14 -13.22
C VAL A 182 -17.35 5.16 -14.64
N THR A 183 -16.03 5.04 -14.78
CA THR A 183 -15.31 5.12 -16.07
C THR A 183 -15.32 3.76 -16.78
N VAL A 184 -16.02 3.68 -17.92
CA VAL A 184 -16.00 2.60 -18.92
C VAL A 184 -16.20 3.23 -20.31
N LEU A 185 -15.94 2.54 -21.42
CA LEU A 185 -16.06 3.16 -22.77
C LEU A 185 -17.45 3.77 -23.02
N GLU A 186 -18.50 3.09 -22.54
CA GLU A 186 -19.89 3.52 -22.59
C GLU A 186 -20.11 4.88 -21.91
N THR A 187 -19.46 5.15 -20.78
CA THR A 187 -19.63 6.41 -20.02
C THR A 187 -18.62 7.50 -20.42
N THR A 188 -17.63 7.17 -21.24
CA THR A 188 -16.47 8.04 -21.52
C THR A 188 -16.75 8.99 -22.70
N VAL A 189 -17.81 9.80 -22.58
CA VAL A 189 -18.32 10.72 -23.63
C VAL A 189 -17.25 11.67 -24.17
N LYS A 190 -16.27 12.07 -23.34
CA LYS A 190 -15.17 12.97 -23.74
C LYS A 190 -14.15 12.33 -24.70
N LEU A 191 -14.09 11.00 -24.81
CA LEU A 191 -13.26 10.33 -25.81
C LEU A 191 -13.70 10.66 -27.25
N LYS A 192 -14.99 10.95 -27.46
CA LYS A 192 -15.51 11.39 -28.76
C LYS A 192 -14.89 12.70 -29.22
N THR A 193 -14.79 13.71 -28.34
CA THR A 193 -14.15 14.99 -28.64
C THR A 193 -12.68 14.83 -29.05
N PHE A 194 -11.93 13.95 -28.36
CA PHE A 194 -10.57 13.60 -28.78
C PHE A 194 -10.54 12.94 -30.17
N SER A 195 -11.48 12.04 -30.47
CA SER A 195 -11.59 11.39 -31.79
C SER A 195 -11.96 12.37 -32.92
N GLU A 196 -12.78 13.38 -32.64
CA GLU A 196 -13.15 14.45 -33.58
C GLU A 196 -11.95 15.36 -33.88
N HIS A 197 -11.14 15.69 -32.86
CA HIS A 197 -9.89 16.42 -33.02
C HIS A 197 -8.83 15.59 -33.78
N LEU A 198 -8.69 14.30 -33.49
CA LEU A 198 -7.80 13.38 -34.23
C LEU A 198 -8.19 13.24 -35.70
N THR A 199 -9.50 13.17 -35.98
CA THR A 199 -10.04 13.18 -37.36
C THR A 199 -9.69 14.50 -38.07
N SER A 200 -9.80 15.63 -37.38
CA SER A 200 -9.44 16.95 -37.93
C SER A 200 -7.95 17.05 -38.26
N TYR A 201 -7.07 16.54 -37.39
CA TYR A 201 -5.63 16.46 -37.66
C TYR A 201 -5.28 15.55 -38.85
N ILE A 202 -6.04 14.48 -39.09
CA ILE A 202 -5.82 13.60 -40.25
C ILE A 202 -6.32 14.21 -41.55
N CYS A 203 -7.41 14.99 -41.51
CA CYS A 203 -7.80 15.84 -42.64
C CYS A 203 -6.70 16.86 -42.98
N PHE A 204 -6.02 17.43 -41.96
CA PHE A 204 -4.83 18.26 -42.16
C PHE A 204 -3.65 17.48 -42.77
N LEU A 205 -3.29 16.30 -42.24
CA LEU A 205 -2.23 15.46 -42.82
C LEU A 205 -2.51 15.10 -44.30
N ARG A 206 -3.75 14.73 -44.63
CA ARG A 206 -4.20 14.48 -46.00
C ARG A 206 -4.13 15.72 -46.89
N LYS A 207 -4.43 16.92 -46.36
CA LYS A 207 -4.31 18.21 -47.06
C LYS A 207 -2.86 18.54 -47.40
N ILE A 208 -1.90 18.29 -46.51
CA ILE A 208 -0.48 18.62 -46.74
C ILE A 208 0.32 17.56 -47.50
N LEU A 209 -0.02 16.27 -47.37
CA LEU A 209 0.76 15.18 -47.96
C LEU A 209 1.08 15.35 -49.46
N PRO A 210 0.14 15.73 -50.36
CA PRO A 210 0.47 15.93 -51.77
C PRO A 210 1.53 17.02 -52.01
N TYR A 211 1.54 18.07 -51.19
CA TYR A 211 2.52 19.15 -51.27
C TYR A 211 3.87 18.71 -50.71
N GLN A 212 3.90 17.94 -49.61
CA GLN A 212 5.13 17.38 -49.05
C GLN A 212 5.83 16.43 -50.03
N LEU A 213 5.06 15.60 -50.73
CA LEU A 213 5.59 14.70 -51.75
C LEU A 213 6.14 15.49 -52.95
N LYS A 214 5.39 16.48 -53.43
CA LYS A 214 5.84 17.33 -54.55
C LYS A 214 7.04 18.22 -54.19
N SER A 215 7.17 18.66 -52.94
CA SER A 215 8.32 19.41 -52.42
C SER A 215 9.59 18.54 -52.44
N LEU A 216 9.49 17.27 -52.01
CA LEU A 216 10.57 16.30 -52.14
C LEU A 216 10.89 15.94 -53.60
N GLU A 217 9.93 16.02 -54.52
CA GLU A 217 10.16 15.86 -55.96
C GLU A 217 10.88 17.08 -56.57
N GLU A 218 10.52 18.32 -56.20
CA GLU A 218 11.29 19.53 -56.57
C GLU A 218 12.74 19.47 -56.03
N GLU A 219 12.95 18.99 -54.80
CA GLU A 219 14.29 18.70 -54.27
C GLU A 219 15.02 17.59 -55.06
N CYS A 220 14.31 16.67 -55.71
CA CYS A 220 14.91 15.65 -56.58
C CYS A 220 15.27 16.18 -57.98
N GLU A 221 14.62 17.26 -58.44
CA GLU A 221 14.86 17.91 -59.73
C GLU A 221 15.89 19.05 -59.65
N SER A 222 16.16 19.57 -58.44
CA SER A 222 17.21 20.56 -58.16
C SER A 222 18.59 20.17 -58.70
N SER A 223 19.33 21.17 -59.21
CA SER A 223 20.72 21.01 -59.68
C SER A 223 21.71 20.62 -58.57
N LEU A 224 21.35 20.83 -57.30
CA LEU A 224 22.12 20.40 -56.13
C LEU A 224 21.89 18.91 -55.79
N CYS A 225 20.97 18.22 -56.47
CA CYS A 225 20.53 16.88 -56.09
C CYS A 225 21.45 15.77 -56.62
N THR A 226 22.31 15.26 -55.74
CA THR A 226 23.14 14.07 -56.00
C THR A 226 22.27 12.80 -56.11
N SER A 227 22.79 11.74 -56.73
CA SER A 227 22.11 10.43 -56.80
C SER A 227 21.82 9.84 -55.41
N ALA A 228 22.71 10.06 -54.44
CA ALA A 228 22.53 9.65 -53.05
C ALA A 228 21.40 10.45 -52.36
N LEU A 229 21.36 11.78 -52.54
CA LEU A 229 20.31 12.64 -51.99
C LEU A 229 18.94 12.30 -52.60
N ARG A 230 18.86 12.09 -53.92
CA ARG A 230 17.65 11.63 -54.63
C ARG A 230 17.13 10.29 -54.07
N ALA A 231 18.03 9.37 -53.72
CA ALA A 231 17.65 8.10 -53.09
C ALA A 231 17.07 8.28 -51.68
N ARG A 232 17.67 9.12 -50.82
CA ARG A 232 17.12 9.43 -49.48
C ARG A 232 15.76 10.15 -49.58
N ASN A 233 15.61 11.07 -50.55
CA ASN A 233 14.34 11.77 -50.79
C ASN A 233 13.22 10.82 -51.26
N LEU A 234 13.52 9.83 -52.09
CA LEU A 234 12.55 8.82 -52.52
C LEU A 234 12.09 7.93 -51.35
N GLU A 235 13.00 7.54 -50.46
CA GLU A 235 12.65 6.79 -49.23
C GLU A 235 11.76 7.62 -48.30
N LEU A 236 12.14 8.87 -48.00
CA LEU A 236 11.30 9.78 -47.20
C LEU A 236 9.93 10.03 -47.85
N SER A 237 9.86 10.14 -49.17
CA SER A 237 8.59 10.23 -49.93
C SER A 237 7.71 8.99 -49.81
N GLN A 238 8.27 7.82 -49.51
CA GLN A 238 7.49 6.63 -49.12
C GLN A 238 7.12 6.68 -47.64
N ASP A 239 8.03 7.08 -46.77
CA ASP A 239 7.81 7.07 -45.32
C ASP A 239 6.74 8.08 -44.86
N MET A 240 6.65 9.26 -45.48
CA MET A 240 5.56 10.21 -45.19
C MET A 240 4.19 9.64 -45.57
N LYS A 241 4.10 8.85 -46.66
CA LYS A 241 2.87 8.12 -47.01
C LYS A 241 2.53 7.05 -45.97
N LYS A 242 3.53 6.31 -45.48
CA LYS A 242 3.35 5.36 -44.36
C LYS A 242 2.85 6.08 -43.10
N MET A 243 3.42 7.24 -42.77
CA MET A 243 3.08 8.03 -41.57
C MET A 243 1.60 8.45 -41.59
N THR A 244 1.12 9.03 -42.70
CA THR A 244 -0.30 9.37 -42.86
C THR A 244 -1.18 8.12 -42.74
N ALA A 245 -0.84 7.02 -43.44
CA ALA A 245 -1.62 5.78 -43.42
C ALA A 245 -1.68 5.08 -42.05
N VAL A 246 -0.70 5.31 -41.17
CA VAL A 246 -0.75 4.82 -39.78
C VAL A 246 -1.69 5.68 -38.92
N PHE A 247 -1.67 7.00 -39.06
CA PHE A 247 -2.63 7.87 -38.38
C PHE A 247 -4.09 7.57 -38.80
N GLU A 248 -4.35 7.29 -40.08
CA GLU A 248 -5.67 6.85 -40.57
C GLU A 248 -6.17 5.56 -39.87
N LYS A 249 -5.29 4.57 -39.69
CA LYS A 249 -5.61 3.35 -38.93
C LYS A 249 -5.89 3.66 -37.47
N LEU A 250 -5.05 4.49 -36.84
CA LEU A 250 -5.23 4.89 -35.44
C LEU A 250 -6.58 5.58 -35.21
N GLN A 251 -6.97 6.51 -36.08
CA GLN A 251 -8.26 7.20 -36.03
C GLN A 251 -9.45 6.27 -36.28
N THR A 252 -9.31 5.27 -37.14
CA THR A 252 -10.33 4.22 -37.32
C THR A 252 -10.60 3.50 -35.99
N TYR A 253 -9.55 3.06 -35.28
CA TYR A 253 -9.72 2.36 -34.01
C TYR A 253 -10.13 3.27 -32.85
N VAL A 254 -9.62 4.50 -32.76
CA VAL A 254 -10.03 5.48 -31.74
C VAL A 254 -11.50 5.89 -31.93
N SER A 255 -11.97 6.03 -33.17
CA SER A 255 -13.38 6.31 -33.45
C SER A 255 -14.28 5.15 -33.02
N LEU A 256 -13.88 3.90 -33.29
CA LEU A 256 -14.61 2.71 -32.81
C LEU A 256 -14.69 2.66 -31.28
N LEU A 257 -13.63 3.03 -30.56
CA LEU A 257 -13.65 3.10 -29.08
C LEU A 257 -14.51 4.26 -28.54
N ALA A 258 -14.74 5.31 -29.33
CA ALA A 258 -15.63 6.40 -28.96
C ALA A 258 -17.12 6.09 -29.18
N LEU A 259 -17.47 5.16 -30.11
CA LEU A 259 -18.87 4.84 -30.45
C LEU A 259 -19.75 4.48 -29.24
N PRO A 260 -19.36 3.57 -28.30
CA PRO A 260 -20.19 3.19 -27.17
C PRO A 260 -20.69 4.36 -26.30
N SER A 261 -20.00 5.49 -26.34
CA SER A 261 -20.36 6.69 -25.57
C SER A 261 -21.51 7.52 -26.16
N THR A 262 -21.90 7.26 -27.43
CA THR A 262 -23.08 7.87 -28.06
C THR A 262 -24.03 6.87 -28.73
N GLU A 263 -23.55 5.67 -29.06
CA GLU A 263 -24.32 4.59 -29.66
C GLU A 263 -23.92 3.26 -28.97
N PRO A 264 -24.69 2.80 -27.97
CA PRO A 264 -24.34 1.64 -27.13
C PRO A 264 -24.02 0.36 -27.91
N ASP A 265 -24.76 0.09 -28.97
CA ASP A 265 -24.61 -1.11 -29.80
C ASP A 265 -23.55 -0.94 -30.91
N GLY A 266 -22.98 0.27 -31.07
CA GLY A 266 -22.04 0.63 -32.14
C GLY A 266 -20.68 -0.08 -32.08
N LEU A 267 -20.31 -0.64 -30.93
CA LEU A 267 -19.20 -1.58 -30.80
C LEU A 267 -19.51 -2.64 -29.73
N LEU A 268 -19.62 -3.90 -30.13
CA LEU A 268 -19.82 -5.01 -29.20
C LEU A 268 -18.63 -5.18 -28.25
N ARG A 269 -18.92 -5.36 -26.95
CA ARG A 269 -17.94 -5.50 -25.87
C ARG A 269 -16.90 -6.63 -26.07
N THR A 270 -17.27 -7.69 -26.78
CA THR A 270 -16.37 -8.77 -27.20
C THR A 270 -15.18 -8.26 -28.02
N ASN A 271 -15.37 -7.17 -28.75
CA ASN A 271 -14.41 -6.63 -29.71
C ASN A 271 -13.50 -5.57 -29.07
N TYR A 272 -13.81 -5.08 -27.86
CA TYR A 272 -13.01 -4.05 -27.18
C TYR A 272 -11.53 -4.46 -27.06
N SER A 273 -11.26 -5.71 -26.71
CA SER A 273 -9.89 -6.25 -26.62
C SER A 273 -9.15 -6.18 -27.96
N SER A 274 -9.79 -6.62 -29.04
CA SER A 274 -9.21 -6.59 -30.39
C SER A 274 -8.96 -5.15 -30.87
N VAL A 275 -9.88 -4.21 -30.60
CA VAL A 275 -9.72 -2.80 -31.00
C VAL A 275 -8.62 -2.11 -30.18
N LEU A 276 -8.55 -2.32 -28.86
CA LEU A 276 -7.47 -1.79 -28.01
C LEU A 276 -6.10 -2.37 -28.39
N THR A 277 -6.03 -3.67 -28.69
CA THR A 277 -4.81 -4.31 -29.20
C THR A 277 -4.39 -3.71 -30.55
N ASN A 278 -5.34 -3.43 -31.43
CA ASN A 278 -5.10 -2.78 -32.72
C ASN A 278 -4.67 -1.31 -32.58
N VAL A 279 -5.11 -0.57 -31.54
CA VAL A 279 -4.54 0.75 -31.19
C VAL A 279 -3.06 0.61 -30.82
N GLY A 280 -2.71 -0.35 -29.96
CA GLY A 280 -1.31 -0.64 -29.60
C GLY A 280 -0.46 -1.00 -30.82
N ALA A 281 -0.97 -1.86 -31.71
CA ALA A 281 -0.30 -2.25 -32.95
C ALA A 281 -0.14 -1.08 -33.94
N ALA A 282 -1.13 -0.18 -34.04
CA ALA A 282 -1.02 1.04 -34.84
C ALA A 282 0.05 2.00 -34.29
N LEU A 283 0.14 2.14 -32.96
CA LEU A 283 1.17 2.95 -32.30
C LEU A 283 2.58 2.35 -32.45
N HIS A 284 2.73 1.02 -32.43
CA HIS A 284 3.98 0.36 -32.81
C HIS A 284 4.36 0.63 -34.27
N GLY A 285 3.40 0.52 -35.20
CA GLY A 285 3.62 0.90 -36.60
C GLY A 285 4.00 2.38 -36.78
N PHE A 286 3.52 3.27 -35.91
CA PHE A 286 3.89 4.69 -35.92
C PHE A 286 5.32 4.91 -35.42
N HIS A 287 5.71 4.23 -34.32
CA HIS A 287 7.09 4.20 -33.84
C HIS A 287 8.07 3.74 -34.94
N ASP A 288 7.76 2.63 -35.63
CA ASP A 288 8.66 2.06 -36.63
C ASP A 288 8.79 2.96 -37.86
N VAL A 289 7.69 3.59 -38.31
CA VAL A 289 7.74 4.59 -39.40
C VAL A 289 8.51 5.85 -38.98
N MET A 290 8.31 6.38 -37.78
CA MET A 290 9.07 7.55 -37.31
C MET A 290 10.56 7.25 -37.14
N LYS A 291 10.91 6.02 -36.77
CA LYS A 291 12.29 5.53 -36.70
C LYS A 291 12.94 5.46 -38.07
N ASP A 292 12.23 4.96 -39.10
CA ASP A 292 12.71 5.00 -40.48
C ASP A 292 12.83 6.45 -41.00
N ILE A 293 11.86 7.33 -40.74
CA ILE A 293 11.93 8.77 -41.05
C ILE A 293 13.18 9.39 -40.41
N SER A 294 13.40 9.19 -39.11
CA SER A 294 14.56 9.73 -38.39
C SER A 294 15.88 9.25 -39.01
N LYS A 295 15.97 7.96 -39.36
CA LYS A 295 17.14 7.34 -40.02
C LYS A 295 17.39 7.91 -41.41
N HIS A 296 16.39 7.93 -42.29
CA HIS A 296 16.55 8.43 -43.66
C HIS A 296 16.75 9.95 -43.71
N TYR A 297 16.13 10.69 -42.77
CA TYR A 297 16.31 12.13 -42.61
C TYR A 297 17.71 12.48 -42.09
N SER A 298 18.23 11.74 -41.09
CA SER A 298 19.60 11.94 -40.61
C SER A 298 20.63 11.76 -41.73
N GLN A 299 20.47 10.70 -42.53
CA GLN A 299 21.35 10.45 -43.69
C GLN A 299 21.21 11.52 -44.79
N LYS A 300 19.98 12.01 -45.05
CA LYS A 300 19.71 13.14 -45.93
C LYS A 300 20.44 14.40 -45.45
N ALA A 301 20.28 14.75 -44.17
CA ALA A 301 20.90 15.92 -43.56
C ALA A 301 22.43 15.88 -43.68
N THR A 302 23.08 14.73 -43.43
CA THR A 302 24.54 14.60 -43.62
C THR A 302 24.96 14.94 -45.06
N ILE A 303 24.26 14.41 -46.08
CA ILE A 303 24.55 14.68 -47.49
C ILE A 303 24.29 16.16 -47.84
N GLU A 304 23.29 16.79 -47.23
CA GLU A 304 23.02 18.23 -47.39
C GLU A 304 24.07 19.12 -46.74
N HIS A 305 24.62 18.70 -45.59
CA HIS A 305 25.66 19.44 -44.87
C HIS A 305 27.02 19.38 -45.59
N GLU A 306 27.23 18.40 -46.46
CA GLU A 306 28.41 18.28 -47.34
C GLU A 306 28.31 19.16 -48.61
N LEU A 307 27.16 19.79 -48.90
CA LEU A 307 26.99 20.64 -50.08
C LEU A 307 27.71 22.00 -49.90
N PRO A 308 28.37 22.56 -50.95
CA PRO A 308 28.96 23.90 -50.89
C PRO A 308 27.98 25.04 -50.60
N THR A 309 26.68 24.78 -50.72
CA THR A 309 25.58 25.71 -50.44
C THR A 309 24.96 25.53 -49.05
N ALA A 310 25.51 24.64 -48.20
CA ALA A 310 25.00 24.39 -46.86
C ALA A 310 25.12 25.64 -45.97
N THR A 311 23.98 26.20 -45.55
CA THR A 311 23.95 27.34 -44.62
C THR A 311 23.83 26.85 -43.17
N GLN A 312 24.37 27.61 -42.21
CA GLN A 312 24.17 27.29 -40.79
C GLN A 312 22.69 27.27 -40.39
N LYS A 313 21.85 28.07 -41.09
CA LYS A 313 20.39 28.08 -40.97
C LYS A 313 19.81 26.70 -41.34
N LEU A 314 20.23 26.12 -42.48
CA LEU A 314 19.83 24.77 -42.91
C LEU A 314 20.28 23.69 -41.92
N ILE A 315 21.54 23.75 -41.47
CA ILE A 315 22.10 22.78 -40.52
C ILE A 315 21.27 22.75 -39.23
N THR A 316 21.07 23.92 -38.60
CA THR A 316 20.31 24.01 -37.35
C THR A 316 18.85 23.58 -37.54
N THR A 317 18.19 23.94 -38.65
CA THR A 317 16.81 23.49 -38.91
C THR A 317 16.74 21.97 -39.18
N ASN A 318 17.72 21.38 -39.86
CA ASN A 318 17.82 19.92 -40.04
C ASN A 318 17.97 19.19 -38.70
N ASP A 319 18.81 19.69 -37.79
CA ASP A 319 18.98 19.14 -36.44
C ASP A 319 17.68 19.26 -35.60
N CYS A 320 16.96 20.38 -35.72
CA CYS A 320 15.66 20.57 -35.08
C CYS A 320 14.59 19.60 -35.62
N ILE A 321 14.52 19.36 -36.93
CA ILE A 321 13.63 18.35 -37.52
C ILE A 321 14.01 16.96 -37.00
N LEU A 322 15.29 16.59 -37.04
CA LEU A 322 15.76 15.28 -36.58
C LEU A 322 15.44 15.05 -35.08
N SER A 323 15.67 16.06 -34.24
CA SER A 323 15.31 16.04 -32.82
C SER A 323 13.81 15.81 -32.61
N SER A 324 12.95 16.52 -33.36
CA SER A 324 11.50 16.31 -33.29
C SER A 324 11.07 14.91 -33.78
N ALA A 325 11.70 14.36 -34.83
CA ALA A 325 11.42 13.00 -35.31
C ALA A 325 11.84 11.92 -34.29
N VAL A 326 12.95 12.13 -33.58
CA VAL A 326 13.38 11.25 -32.47
C VAL A 326 12.40 11.37 -31.29
N ALA A 327 11.93 12.57 -30.95
CA ALA A 327 10.92 12.77 -29.92
C ALA A 327 9.60 12.07 -30.26
N LEU A 328 9.13 12.18 -31.51
CA LEU A 328 7.96 11.46 -32.02
C LEU A 328 8.13 9.94 -31.94
N THR A 329 9.30 9.42 -32.34
CA THR A 329 9.64 7.98 -32.25
C THR A 329 9.52 7.50 -30.80
N ASN A 330 10.16 8.21 -29.86
CA ASN A 330 10.15 7.87 -28.44
C ASN A 330 8.74 7.97 -27.83
N GLY A 331 7.97 9.01 -28.17
CA GLY A 331 6.58 9.18 -27.73
C GLY A 331 5.68 8.05 -28.22
N ALA A 332 5.76 7.69 -29.50
CA ALA A 332 5.03 6.57 -30.09
C ALA A 332 5.36 5.24 -29.39
N GLY A 333 6.65 4.97 -29.12
CA GLY A 333 7.10 3.78 -28.41
C GLY A 333 6.55 3.70 -26.97
N LYS A 334 6.58 4.81 -26.22
CA LYS A 334 5.96 4.91 -24.88
C LYS A 334 4.47 4.59 -24.94
N MET A 335 3.73 5.20 -25.88
CA MET A 335 2.28 5.00 -26.02
C MET A 335 1.94 3.55 -26.42
N ALA A 336 2.68 2.95 -27.34
CA ALA A 336 2.45 1.58 -27.79
C ALA A 336 2.64 0.56 -26.65
N ALA A 337 3.70 0.72 -25.86
CA ALA A 337 3.94 -0.08 -24.66
C ALA A 337 2.88 0.18 -23.57
N PHE A 338 2.47 1.44 -23.36
CA PHE A 338 1.42 1.81 -22.41
C PHE A 338 0.08 1.14 -22.74
N PHE A 339 -0.37 1.17 -24.00
CA PHE A 339 -1.60 0.48 -24.40
C PHE A 339 -1.47 -1.02 -24.18
N SER A 340 -0.40 -1.64 -24.68
CA SER A 340 -0.14 -3.09 -24.55
C SER A 340 -0.15 -3.56 -23.09
N ASN A 341 0.43 -2.77 -22.17
CA ASN A 341 0.48 -3.09 -20.74
C ASN A 341 -0.83 -2.85 -19.98
N ASN A 342 -1.83 -2.18 -20.58
CA ASN A 342 -3.08 -1.81 -19.91
C ASN A 342 -4.35 -2.36 -20.59
N VAL A 343 -4.24 -3.12 -21.70
CA VAL A 343 -5.39 -3.71 -22.43
C VAL A 343 -6.38 -4.40 -21.48
N ASP A 344 -5.91 -5.34 -20.66
CA ASP A 344 -6.76 -6.07 -19.69
C ASP A 344 -7.46 -5.14 -18.69
N TYR A 345 -6.81 -4.03 -18.32
CA TYR A 345 -7.36 -3.08 -17.36
C TYR A 345 -8.44 -2.17 -17.95
N PHE A 346 -8.33 -1.84 -19.25
CA PHE A 346 -9.38 -1.12 -19.99
C PHE A 346 -10.62 -1.98 -20.27
N ILE A 347 -10.46 -3.32 -20.33
CA ILE A 347 -11.57 -4.27 -20.53
C ILE A 347 -12.27 -4.63 -19.21
N ALA A 348 -11.55 -4.56 -18.09
CA ALA A 348 -11.97 -5.02 -16.77
C ALA A 348 -13.38 -4.53 -16.35
N SER A 349 -14.27 -5.47 -16.07
CA SER A 349 -15.71 -5.19 -15.98
C SER A 349 -16.17 -4.60 -14.65
N LEU A 350 -16.63 -3.35 -14.67
CA LEU A 350 -17.39 -2.68 -13.59
C LEU A 350 -18.90 -2.99 -13.64
N SER A 351 -19.29 -4.25 -13.83
CA SER A 351 -20.69 -4.66 -13.98
C SER A 351 -21.03 -5.86 -13.08
N TYR A 352 -22.15 -5.78 -12.34
CA TYR A 352 -22.81 -6.97 -11.83
C TYR A 352 -23.36 -7.77 -13.03
N GLY A 353 -23.18 -9.09 -13.00
CA GLY A 353 -23.66 -9.99 -14.04
C GLY A 353 -22.78 -11.25 -14.16
N PRO A 354 -23.32 -12.37 -14.65
CA PRO A 354 -22.49 -13.49 -15.07
C PRO A 354 -21.56 -13.06 -16.22
N LYS A 355 -20.42 -13.72 -16.39
CA LYS A 355 -19.38 -13.38 -17.39
C LYS A 355 -19.87 -13.36 -18.86
N ALA A 356 -21.08 -13.87 -19.13
CA ALA A 356 -21.73 -13.86 -20.44
C ALA A 356 -22.79 -12.75 -20.62
N ALA A 357 -23.18 -12.02 -19.57
CA ALA A 357 -24.14 -10.93 -19.68
C ALA A 357 -23.47 -9.67 -20.25
N THR A 358 -23.95 -9.21 -21.41
CA THR A 358 -23.54 -7.96 -22.06
C THR A 358 -24.15 -6.74 -21.35
N GLY A 359 -23.82 -6.58 -20.06
CA GLY A 359 -24.32 -5.52 -19.20
C GLY A 359 -23.84 -4.14 -19.64
N PHE A 360 -24.63 -3.47 -20.48
CA PHE A 360 -24.46 -2.07 -20.87
C PHE A 360 -24.61 -1.14 -19.66
N ILE A 361 -23.65 -0.23 -19.48
CA ILE A 361 -23.69 0.80 -18.45
C ILE A 361 -24.18 2.10 -19.09
N SER A 362 -25.46 2.42 -18.89
CA SER A 362 -26.05 3.67 -19.37
C SER A 362 -25.35 4.89 -18.74
N PRO A 363 -24.84 5.86 -19.54
CA PRO A 363 -24.24 7.09 -19.01
C PRO A 363 -25.19 7.89 -18.13
N LEU A 364 -26.48 7.88 -18.48
CA LEU A 364 -27.54 8.51 -17.69
C LEU A 364 -27.73 7.80 -16.34
N SER A 365 -27.63 6.46 -16.29
CA SER A 365 -27.68 5.72 -15.03
C SER A 365 -26.45 6.00 -14.15
N ALA A 366 -25.25 6.07 -14.74
CA ALA A 366 -24.03 6.43 -14.03
C ALA A 366 -24.06 7.86 -13.46
N GLU A 367 -24.55 8.84 -14.22
CA GLU A 367 -24.72 10.22 -13.73
C GLU A 367 -25.85 10.33 -12.70
N CYS A 368 -26.98 9.64 -12.87
CA CYS A 368 -28.02 9.58 -11.84
C CYS A 368 -27.48 8.98 -10.54
N MET A 369 -26.72 7.88 -10.59
CA MET A 369 -26.03 7.29 -9.44
C MET A 369 -25.09 8.31 -8.77
N LEU A 370 -24.28 9.03 -9.56
CA LEU A 370 -23.39 10.09 -9.07
C LEU A 370 -24.17 11.19 -8.32
N GLN A 371 -25.31 11.63 -8.87
CA GLN A 371 -26.17 12.64 -8.24
C GLN A 371 -26.84 12.13 -6.97
N TYR A 372 -27.32 10.89 -6.94
CA TYR A 372 -27.89 10.29 -5.73
C TYR A 372 -26.81 10.09 -4.65
N LYS A 373 -25.59 9.67 -5.02
CA LYS A 373 -24.42 9.59 -4.13
C LYS A 373 -24.10 10.96 -3.51
N LYS A 374 -24.04 12.02 -4.33
CA LYS A 374 -23.83 13.41 -3.88
C LYS A 374 -24.96 13.89 -2.94
N LYS A 375 -26.23 13.64 -3.28
CA LYS A 375 -27.39 13.97 -2.43
C LYS A 375 -27.35 13.23 -1.08
N ALA A 376 -27.05 11.94 -1.08
CA ALA A 376 -26.92 11.13 0.13
C ALA A 376 -25.74 11.60 1.00
N ALA A 377 -24.58 11.89 0.41
CA ALA A 377 -23.43 12.45 1.13
C ALA A 377 -23.74 13.82 1.75
N ALA A 378 -24.45 14.69 1.03
CA ALA A 378 -24.90 15.99 1.56
C ALA A 378 -25.91 15.82 2.72
N TYR A 379 -26.86 14.89 2.62
CA TYR A 379 -27.79 14.56 3.69
C TYR A 379 -27.08 14.00 4.93
N MET A 380 -26.17 13.03 4.76
CA MET A 380 -25.36 12.49 5.86
C MET A 380 -24.44 13.55 6.50
N LYS A 381 -23.97 14.54 5.73
CA LYS A 381 -23.24 15.70 6.26
C LYS A 381 -24.15 16.65 7.05
N ALA A 382 -25.40 16.83 6.62
CA ALA A 382 -26.39 17.64 7.35
C ALA A 382 -26.81 16.98 8.68
N LEU A 383 -26.98 15.65 8.70
CA LEU A 383 -27.22 14.88 9.93
C LEU A 383 -26.03 14.96 10.92
N LYS A 384 -24.80 15.08 10.41
CA LYS A 384 -23.57 15.24 11.20
C LYS A 384 -23.27 16.70 11.61
N LYS A 385 -24.23 17.62 11.46
CA LYS A 385 -24.11 18.95 12.05
C LYS A 385 -24.04 18.80 13.58
N PRO A 386 -23.05 19.38 14.28
CA PRO A 386 -23.04 19.38 15.74
C PRO A 386 -24.35 19.97 16.26
N LEU A 387 -24.90 19.40 17.33
CA LEU A 387 -25.85 20.17 18.13
C LEU A 387 -25.11 21.42 18.60
N LEU A 388 -25.78 22.57 18.49
CA LEU A 388 -25.34 23.76 19.21
C LEU A 388 -25.37 23.44 20.71
N GLU A 389 -24.41 23.97 21.48
CA GLU A 389 -24.38 23.79 22.93
C GLU A 389 -25.64 24.40 23.55
N SER A 390 -26.63 23.54 23.80
CA SER A 390 -27.84 23.92 24.50
C SER A 390 -27.53 23.96 25.98
N VAL A 391 -27.59 25.14 26.57
CA VAL A 391 -27.51 25.32 28.03
C VAL A 391 -28.53 24.37 28.69
N PRO A 392 -28.10 23.49 29.64
CA PRO A 392 -28.99 22.58 30.34
C PRO A 392 -30.18 23.32 30.94
N TYR A 393 -31.38 22.71 30.90
CA TYR A 393 -32.63 23.39 31.27
C TYR A 393 -32.62 23.95 32.69
N GLU A 394 -31.98 23.26 33.64
CA GLU A 394 -31.81 23.75 35.02
C GLU A 394 -30.93 25.00 35.11
N GLU A 395 -29.85 25.05 34.33
CA GLU A 395 -28.95 26.20 34.23
C GLU A 395 -29.61 27.37 33.49
N ALA A 396 -30.42 27.10 32.46
CA ALA A 396 -31.26 28.12 31.82
C ALA A 396 -32.29 28.71 32.81
N LEU A 397 -32.89 27.88 33.68
CA LEU A 397 -33.78 28.35 34.76
C LEU A 397 -33.04 29.04 35.91
N ALA A 398 -31.77 28.71 36.17
CA ALA A 398 -30.93 29.45 37.11
C ALA A 398 -30.59 30.83 36.55
N ASN A 399 -30.09 30.89 35.32
CA ASN A 399 -29.75 32.13 34.61
C ASN A 399 -30.97 33.05 34.45
N ARG A 400 -32.17 32.52 34.16
CA ARG A 400 -33.41 33.31 34.16
C ARG A 400 -33.74 33.92 35.52
N ARG A 401 -33.53 33.20 36.63
CA ARG A 401 -33.76 33.72 37.99
C ARG A 401 -32.72 34.77 38.39
N VAL A 402 -31.45 34.57 38.02
CA VAL A 402 -30.38 35.56 38.22
C VAL A 402 -30.67 36.83 37.42
N LEU A 403 -31.10 36.72 36.16
CA LEU A 403 -31.46 37.89 35.33
C LEU A 403 -32.65 38.66 35.90
N LEU A 404 -33.73 37.97 36.33
CA LEU A 404 -34.91 38.62 36.90
C LEU A 404 -34.59 39.37 38.20
N SER A 405 -33.92 38.71 39.16
CA SER A 405 -33.47 39.36 40.40
C SER A 405 -32.45 40.49 40.15
N SER A 406 -31.62 40.38 39.11
CA SER A 406 -30.75 41.48 38.67
C SER A 406 -31.55 42.67 38.15
N THR A 407 -32.60 42.46 37.35
CA THR A 407 -33.48 43.56 36.90
C THR A 407 -34.26 44.20 38.04
N GLU A 408 -34.80 43.41 38.97
CA GLU A 408 -35.50 43.89 40.17
C GLU A 408 -34.57 44.73 41.06
N SER A 409 -33.33 44.25 41.31
CA SER A 409 -32.34 45.00 42.10
C SER A 409 -31.92 46.31 41.42
N ARG A 410 -31.80 46.33 40.08
CA ARG A 410 -31.48 47.54 39.30
C ARG A 410 -32.60 48.57 39.37
N GLU A 411 -33.86 48.13 39.37
CA GLU A 411 -35.02 49.02 39.49
C GLU A 411 -35.15 49.60 40.91
N GLY A 412 -35.00 48.77 41.95
CA GLY A 412 -34.93 49.23 43.34
C GLY A 412 -33.79 50.22 43.58
N LEU A 413 -32.60 49.97 43.03
CA LEU A 413 -31.46 50.88 43.12
C LEU A 413 -31.72 52.19 42.38
N ALA A 414 -32.38 52.16 41.22
CA ALA A 414 -32.76 53.37 40.48
C ALA A 414 -33.77 54.23 41.26
N GLN A 415 -34.77 53.61 41.92
CA GLN A 415 -35.70 54.31 42.81
C GLN A 415 -34.97 54.91 44.02
N GLN A 416 -34.01 54.20 44.62
CA GLN A 416 -33.20 54.72 45.73
C GLN A 416 -32.32 55.91 45.32
N VAL A 417 -31.71 55.86 44.13
CA VAL A 417 -30.96 56.99 43.55
C VAL A 417 -31.89 58.19 43.34
N GLN A 418 -33.07 58.00 42.73
CA GLN A 418 -34.06 59.06 42.51
C GLN A 418 -34.47 59.74 43.84
N GLN A 419 -34.82 58.95 44.86
CA GLN A 419 -35.15 59.48 46.20
C GLN A 419 -33.97 60.24 46.84
N SER A 420 -32.72 59.80 46.61
CA SER A 420 -31.54 60.51 47.11
C SER A 420 -31.32 61.87 46.41
N LEU A 421 -31.55 61.95 45.10
CA LEU A 421 -31.46 63.19 44.33
C LEU A 421 -32.55 64.20 44.74
N GLU A 422 -33.78 63.74 44.95
CA GLU A 422 -34.87 64.57 45.47
C GLU A 422 -34.57 65.09 46.89
N LYS A 423 -33.91 64.29 47.73
CA LYS A 423 -33.47 64.72 49.06
C LYS A 423 -32.32 65.74 49.00
N ILE A 424 -31.37 65.57 48.08
CA ILE A 424 -30.30 66.55 47.84
C ILE A 424 -30.91 67.88 47.38
N SER A 425 -31.81 67.88 46.40
CA SER A 425 -32.46 69.11 45.91
C SER A 425 -33.23 69.87 47.00
N LYS A 426 -33.91 69.16 47.92
CA LYS A 426 -34.56 69.78 49.09
C LYS A 426 -33.54 70.42 50.05
N LEU A 427 -32.43 69.74 50.33
CA LEU A 427 -31.35 70.28 51.17
C LEU A 427 -30.63 71.47 50.51
N GLU A 428 -30.57 71.52 49.18
CA GLU A 428 -30.06 72.68 48.43
C GLU A 428 -31.01 73.88 48.54
N GLN A 429 -32.32 73.67 48.41
CA GLN A 429 -33.34 74.70 48.65
C GLN A 429 -33.33 75.22 50.10
N GLU A 430 -33.21 74.33 51.09
CA GLU A 430 -33.05 74.72 52.50
C GLU A 430 -31.76 75.52 52.73
N LYS A 431 -30.64 75.12 52.13
CA LYS A 431 -29.36 75.85 52.18
C LYS A 431 -29.49 77.25 51.59
N GLU A 432 -30.18 77.42 50.46
CA GLU A 432 -30.44 78.75 49.87
C GLU A 432 -31.36 79.59 50.77
N HIS A 433 -32.42 79.01 51.31
CA HIS A 433 -33.30 79.67 52.29
C HIS A 433 -32.53 80.19 53.50
N TRP A 434 -31.75 79.34 54.17
CA TRP A 434 -30.94 79.75 55.33
C TRP A 434 -29.85 80.76 54.97
N MET A 435 -29.30 80.72 53.75
CA MET A 435 -28.35 81.73 53.28
C MET A 435 -29.02 83.10 53.12
N LEU A 436 -30.23 83.15 52.58
CA LEU A 436 -31.03 84.38 52.46
C LEU A 436 -31.47 84.90 53.82
N GLU A 437 -31.89 84.04 54.75
CA GLU A 437 -32.20 84.44 56.13
C GLU A 437 -30.97 84.99 56.86
N ALA A 438 -29.79 84.38 56.70
CA ALA A 438 -28.55 84.87 57.28
C ALA A 438 -28.14 86.25 56.72
N GLN A 439 -28.32 86.48 55.42
CA GLN A 439 -28.11 87.80 54.80
C GLN A 439 -29.12 88.84 55.33
N LEU A 440 -30.40 88.49 55.44
CA LEU A 440 -31.43 89.36 56.01
C LEU A 440 -31.17 89.66 57.49
N ALA A 441 -30.69 88.69 58.27
CA ALA A 441 -30.29 88.86 59.65
C ALA A 441 -29.08 89.80 59.78
N LYS A 442 -28.07 89.66 58.91
CA LYS A 442 -26.92 90.59 58.84
C LYS A 442 -27.37 92.02 58.53
N ILE A 443 -28.24 92.21 57.53
CA ILE A 443 -28.78 93.53 57.17
C ILE A 443 -29.64 94.12 58.30
N LYS A 444 -30.42 93.29 59.03
CA LYS A 444 -31.17 93.73 60.22
C LYS A 444 -30.21 94.15 61.35
N LEU A 445 -29.13 93.41 61.59
CA LEU A 445 -28.14 93.70 62.64
C LEU A 445 -27.29 94.94 62.30
N GLU A 446 -26.92 95.14 61.05
CA GLU A 446 -26.27 96.39 60.59
C GLU A 446 -27.20 97.60 60.77
N LYS A 447 -28.49 97.45 60.44
CA LYS A 447 -29.52 98.49 60.66
C LYS A 447 -29.80 98.76 62.15
N GLU A 448 -29.81 97.74 63.01
CA GLU A 448 -29.97 97.95 64.45
C GLU A 448 -28.71 98.47 65.12
N ASN A 449 -27.50 98.07 64.70
CA ASN A 449 -26.26 98.71 65.19
C ASN A 449 -26.23 100.21 64.83
N GLN A 450 -26.67 100.57 63.63
CA GLN A 450 -26.84 101.97 63.24
C GLN A 450 -27.90 102.66 64.12
N ARG A 451 -29.10 102.07 64.28
CA ARG A 451 -30.15 102.60 65.16
C ARG A 451 -29.74 102.70 66.62
N ILE A 452 -28.90 101.80 67.14
CA ILE A 452 -28.39 101.83 68.51
C ILE A 452 -27.35 102.94 68.66
N ALA A 453 -26.46 103.13 67.68
CA ALA A 453 -25.54 104.27 67.63
C ALA A 453 -26.29 105.62 67.53
N ASP A 454 -27.49 105.63 66.94
CA ASP A 454 -28.33 106.82 66.82
C ASP A 454 -29.28 107.02 68.03
N LYS A 455 -29.78 105.96 68.66
CA LYS A 455 -30.71 106.01 69.82
C LYS A 455 -30.03 106.03 71.18
N LEU A 456 -28.77 105.59 71.32
CA LEU A 456 -27.97 105.91 72.51
C LEU A 456 -27.78 107.42 72.70
N LYS A 457 -28.04 108.22 71.66
CA LYS A 457 -28.06 109.69 71.71
C LYS A 457 -29.44 110.28 72.08
N SER A 458 -30.52 109.49 72.08
CA SER A 458 -31.90 109.99 72.30
C SER A 458 -32.86 108.92 72.86
N ALA A 459 -33.06 108.95 74.19
CA ALA A 459 -33.90 108.00 74.92
C ALA A 459 -35.43 108.21 74.75
N GLY A 460 -36.25 107.16 74.98
CA GLY A 460 -37.69 107.32 75.29
C GLY A 460 -38.67 106.18 74.95
N SER A 461 -38.97 105.32 75.95
CA SER A 461 -40.30 104.75 76.35
C SER A 461 -41.34 104.12 75.36
N GLY A 462 -42.04 103.05 75.79
CA GLY A 462 -43.49 102.84 75.50
C GLY A 462 -44.02 101.42 75.13
N GLN A 463 -45.17 100.99 75.68
CA GLN A 463 -45.81 99.64 75.60
C GLN A 463 -47.38 99.77 75.55
N LEU A 464 -48.29 98.82 75.23
CA LEU A 464 -48.40 97.39 74.76
C LEU A 464 -49.85 97.28 74.10
N VAL A 465 -50.68 96.24 73.82
CA VAL A 465 -50.92 94.77 74.01
C VAL A 465 -51.94 94.28 72.92
N GLY A 466 -52.14 92.96 72.67
CA GLY A 466 -53.35 92.42 71.97
C GLY A 466 -53.26 90.96 71.43
N LEU A 467 -54.40 90.23 71.32
CA LEU A 467 -54.57 88.81 70.85
C LEU A 467 -55.93 88.62 70.08
N VAL A 468 -56.23 87.60 69.24
CA VAL A 468 -56.86 86.25 69.55
C VAL A 468 -57.29 85.47 68.24
N LEU A 469 -57.00 84.14 68.11
CA LEU A 469 -57.68 82.93 67.44
C LEU A 469 -58.35 83.00 65.98
N GLU A 470 -58.87 81.98 65.23
CA GLU A 470 -59.05 80.48 65.26
C GLU A 470 -59.41 79.77 63.87
N ASN A 471 -59.26 78.41 63.75
CA ASN A 471 -60.05 77.30 63.05
C ASN A 471 -60.63 77.35 61.58
N ALA A 472 -60.96 76.25 60.82
CA ALA A 472 -60.68 74.76 60.81
C ALA A 472 -61.25 73.97 59.54
N ALA A 473 -60.98 72.62 59.44
CA ALA A 473 -61.71 71.49 58.74
C ALA A 473 -61.50 71.11 57.22
N VAL A 474 -61.87 69.92 56.62
CA VAL A 474 -61.81 68.43 56.97
C VAL A 474 -62.26 67.41 55.82
N LEU A 475 -61.84 66.10 55.84
CA LEU A 475 -62.40 64.81 55.23
C LEU A 475 -62.32 64.43 53.70
N SER A 476 -62.78 63.22 53.23
CA SER A 476 -62.13 61.85 53.17
C SER A 476 -62.95 60.68 52.47
N ALA A 477 -62.29 59.58 52.00
CA ALA A 477 -62.73 58.14 51.87
C ALA A 477 -63.63 57.60 50.65
N PRO A 478 -64.16 56.32 50.60
CA PRO A 478 -63.51 55.05 50.08
C PRO A 478 -64.38 54.01 49.25
N GLY A 479 -63.87 52.78 48.93
CA GLY A 479 -64.60 51.55 48.43
C GLY A 479 -63.67 50.53 47.66
N GLN A 480 -63.58 49.18 47.78
CA GLN A 480 -64.49 47.98 47.94
C GLN A 480 -64.92 47.31 46.59
N GLU A 481 -64.98 45.97 46.32
CA GLU A 481 -64.67 44.69 47.05
C GLU A 481 -64.55 43.40 46.13
N GLU A 482 -64.23 42.21 46.72
CA GLU A 482 -64.45 40.76 46.34
C GLU A 482 -63.84 39.98 45.11
N ALA A 483 -63.09 38.91 45.46
CA ALA A 483 -63.14 37.45 45.09
C ALA A 483 -63.37 36.82 43.67
N ALA A 484 -62.52 35.80 43.38
CA ALA A 484 -62.84 34.43 42.86
C ALA A 484 -62.62 33.97 41.37
N ALA A 485 -62.08 32.72 41.28
CA ALA A 485 -62.30 31.65 40.28
C ALA A 485 -61.48 31.54 38.95
N LYS A 486 -60.71 30.43 38.89
CA LYS A 486 -60.43 29.52 37.75
C LYS A 486 -59.92 30.08 36.40
N THR A 487 -58.63 29.90 36.15
CA THR A 487 -58.02 29.89 34.81
C THR A 487 -58.06 28.48 34.16
N GLY A 488 -58.36 28.43 32.87
CA GLY A 488 -58.10 27.27 31.99
C GLY A 488 -57.17 27.69 30.85
N PRO A 489 -56.17 26.90 30.43
CA PRO A 489 -55.25 27.30 29.35
C PRO A 489 -55.86 27.06 27.95
N GLU A 490 -55.76 28.05 27.07
CA GLU A 490 -55.99 27.87 25.63
C GLU A 490 -54.83 27.11 24.95
N PRO A 491 -55.09 26.39 23.84
CA PRO A 491 -54.07 25.67 23.09
C PRO A 491 -53.21 26.61 22.23
N VAL A 492 -51.88 26.52 22.36
CA VAL A 492 -50.93 27.28 21.57
C VAL A 492 -50.85 26.73 20.13
N GLN A 493 -51.19 27.57 19.15
CA GLN A 493 -50.94 27.29 17.74
C GLN A 493 -49.43 27.22 17.46
N SER A 494 -49.00 26.24 16.66
CA SER A 494 -47.64 26.18 16.10
C SER A 494 -47.71 26.16 14.58
N THR A 495 -47.12 27.17 13.94
CA THR A 495 -47.06 27.31 12.49
C THR A 495 -45.90 26.50 11.90
N SER A 496 -46.15 25.81 10.79
CA SER A 496 -45.12 25.09 10.04
C SER A 496 -45.37 25.22 8.54
N LEU A 497 -44.32 25.47 7.76
CA LEU A 497 -44.40 25.71 6.31
C LEU A 497 -44.30 24.41 5.50
N ILE A 498 -45.38 23.64 5.50
CA ILE A 498 -45.77 22.68 4.44
C ILE A 498 -47.31 22.68 4.38
N GLY A 499 -47.88 22.50 3.20
CA GLY A 499 -49.30 22.77 2.92
C GLY A 499 -50.31 21.95 3.74
N VAL A 500 -51.46 22.57 4.01
CA VAL A 500 -52.60 21.94 4.71
C VAL A 500 -53.10 20.74 3.93
N LEU A 501 -53.17 19.58 4.57
CA LEU A 501 -53.70 18.35 3.99
C LEU A 501 -54.80 17.80 4.91
N THR A 502 -56.05 18.09 4.58
CA THR A 502 -57.23 17.67 5.33
C THR A 502 -57.35 16.15 5.37
N ARG A 503 -57.29 15.55 6.56
CA ARG A 503 -57.76 14.19 6.80
C ARG A 503 -59.11 14.23 7.51
N MET A 504 -60.03 13.41 7.02
CA MET A 504 -61.29 13.13 7.69
C MET A 504 -61.02 12.38 9.01
N SER A 505 -61.90 12.58 9.99
CA SER A 505 -61.89 11.86 11.25
C SER A 505 -62.60 10.51 11.11
N ASP A 506 -61.85 9.41 11.21
CA ASP A 506 -62.39 8.05 11.35
C ASP A 506 -62.09 7.48 12.75
N SER A 507 -62.91 6.52 13.19
CA SER A 507 -63.14 6.22 14.61
C SER A 507 -62.39 4.96 15.11
N GLU A 508 -61.07 5.04 15.29
CA GLU A 508 -60.21 3.88 15.64
C GLU A 508 -59.35 4.05 16.92
N VAL A 509 -59.74 4.92 17.85
CA VAL A 509 -58.97 5.27 19.07
C VAL A 509 -58.74 4.09 20.05
N LEU A 510 -59.27 2.89 19.79
CA LEU A 510 -59.08 1.70 20.62
C LEU A 510 -58.24 0.58 19.97
N ASP A 511 -57.88 0.66 18.69
CA ASP A 511 -57.09 -0.38 18.00
C ASP A 511 -55.69 0.08 17.55
N VAL A 512 -55.43 1.39 17.56
CA VAL A 512 -54.08 1.92 17.28
C VAL A 512 -53.08 1.48 18.37
N ASP A 513 -53.45 1.59 19.65
CA ASP A 513 -52.59 1.20 20.78
C ASP A 513 -52.32 -0.32 20.79
N SER A 514 -53.34 -1.15 20.49
CA SER A 514 -53.21 -2.61 20.40
C SER A 514 -52.14 -3.02 19.38
N ARG A 515 -52.18 -2.38 18.22
CA ARG A 515 -51.30 -2.62 17.08
C ARG A 515 -49.91 -2.05 17.33
N GLU A 516 -49.80 -0.87 17.94
CA GLU A 516 -48.53 -0.29 18.33
C GLU A 516 -47.79 -1.15 19.35
N ASP A 517 -48.47 -1.67 20.37
CA ASP A 517 -47.84 -2.52 21.39
C ASP A 517 -47.45 -3.88 20.83
N LEU A 518 -48.22 -4.45 19.88
CA LEU A 518 -47.78 -5.63 19.12
C LEU A 518 -46.50 -5.35 18.31
N ILE A 519 -46.40 -4.17 17.67
CA ILE A 519 -45.21 -3.75 16.91
C ILE A 519 -44.01 -3.53 17.84
N LYS A 520 -44.21 -2.84 18.99
CA LYS A 520 -43.17 -2.65 20.02
C LYS A 520 -42.66 -3.99 20.53
N ASN A 521 -43.57 -4.92 20.87
CA ASN A 521 -43.21 -6.26 21.34
C ASN A 521 -42.44 -7.08 20.29
N HIS A 522 -42.85 -7.05 19.02
CA HIS A 522 -42.10 -7.69 17.94
C HIS A 522 -40.68 -7.15 17.79
N TYR A 523 -40.50 -5.83 17.78
CA TYR A 523 -39.16 -5.23 17.67
C TYR A 523 -38.32 -5.43 18.93
N MET A 524 -38.88 -5.36 20.14
CA MET A 524 -38.16 -5.70 21.37
C MET A 524 -37.70 -7.16 21.38
N ALA A 525 -38.56 -8.10 20.99
CA ALA A 525 -38.19 -9.52 20.87
C ALA A 525 -37.05 -9.71 19.85
N ARG A 526 -37.12 -9.05 18.69
CA ARG A 526 -36.06 -9.12 17.67
C ARG A 526 -34.75 -8.47 18.12
N ILE A 527 -34.79 -7.38 18.90
CA ILE A 527 -33.61 -6.74 19.50
C ILE A 527 -32.97 -7.68 20.54
N ALA A 528 -33.78 -8.34 21.38
CA ALA A 528 -33.30 -9.32 22.35
C ALA A 528 -32.65 -10.55 21.66
N GLU A 529 -33.28 -11.07 20.61
CA GLU A 529 -32.74 -12.17 19.78
C GLU A 529 -31.39 -11.79 19.16
N LEU A 530 -31.30 -10.62 18.52
CA LEU A 530 -30.07 -10.13 17.90
C LEU A 530 -28.97 -9.85 18.93
N THR A 531 -29.33 -9.38 20.12
CA THR A 531 -28.38 -9.16 21.23
C THR A 531 -27.86 -10.49 21.77
N SER A 532 -28.71 -11.51 21.88
CA SER A 532 -28.29 -12.88 22.24
C SER A 532 -27.36 -13.49 21.18
N GLN A 533 -27.67 -13.31 19.89
CA GLN A 533 -26.82 -13.76 18.79
C GLN A 533 -25.45 -13.04 18.79
N LEU A 534 -25.42 -11.74 19.08
CA LEU A 534 -24.18 -10.97 19.21
C LEU A 534 -23.33 -11.48 20.37
N GLN A 535 -23.90 -11.63 21.57
CA GLN A 535 -23.21 -12.19 22.75
C GLN A 535 -22.69 -13.62 22.50
N LEU A 536 -23.42 -14.44 21.73
CA LEU A 536 -23.01 -15.79 21.34
C LEU A 536 -21.93 -15.79 20.24
N ALA A 537 -21.84 -14.75 19.41
CA ALA A 537 -20.74 -14.54 18.48
C ALA A 537 -19.47 -14.04 19.19
N ASP A 538 -19.60 -13.08 20.12
CA ASP A 538 -18.48 -12.52 20.89
C ASP A 538 -17.86 -13.55 21.84
N SER A 539 -18.67 -14.35 22.53
CA SER A 539 -18.15 -15.44 23.37
C SER A 539 -17.41 -16.51 22.55
N LYS A 540 -17.86 -16.82 21.33
CA LYS A 540 -17.15 -17.70 20.38
C LYS A 540 -15.85 -17.08 19.87
N SER A 541 -15.84 -15.78 19.52
CA SER A 541 -14.63 -15.11 19.01
C SER A 541 -13.54 -15.04 20.10
N VAL A 542 -13.93 -14.77 21.35
CA VAL A 542 -13.04 -14.83 22.52
C VAL A 542 -12.53 -16.25 22.78
N HIS A 543 -13.38 -17.27 22.66
CA HIS A 543 -12.99 -18.68 22.80
C HIS A 543 -11.92 -19.07 21.76
N PHE A 544 -12.20 -18.87 20.47
CA PHE A 544 -11.25 -19.21 19.40
C PHE A 544 -9.95 -18.40 19.50
N TYR A 545 -10.00 -17.13 19.91
CA TYR A 545 -8.79 -16.34 20.16
C TYR A 545 -7.94 -16.91 21.31
N ALA A 546 -8.58 -17.35 22.41
CA ALA A 546 -7.91 -18.01 23.52
C ALA A 546 -7.29 -19.36 23.11
N GLU A 547 -8.01 -20.17 22.31
CA GLU A 547 -7.51 -21.44 21.78
C GLU A 547 -6.34 -21.25 20.83
N CYS A 548 -6.44 -20.34 19.84
CA CYS A 548 -5.33 -20.00 18.94
C CYS A 548 -4.09 -19.54 19.71
N ARG A 549 -4.27 -18.74 20.78
CA ARG A 549 -3.17 -18.31 21.66
C ARG A 549 -2.57 -19.46 22.49
N ALA A 550 -3.39 -20.43 22.92
CA ALA A 550 -2.92 -21.62 23.62
C ALA A 550 -2.19 -22.60 22.69
N LEU A 551 -2.69 -22.80 21.48
CA LEU A 551 -2.08 -23.61 20.42
C LEU A 551 -0.74 -23.01 19.97
N SER A 552 -0.69 -21.70 19.71
CA SER A 552 0.56 -20.99 19.39
C SER A 552 1.63 -21.17 20.47
N LYS A 553 1.27 -21.08 21.76
CA LYS A 553 2.20 -21.36 22.86
C LYS A 553 2.67 -22.82 22.90
N ARG A 554 1.76 -23.79 22.66
CA ARG A 554 2.13 -25.22 22.61
C ARG A 554 3.06 -25.53 21.43
N LEU A 555 2.78 -24.93 20.26
CA LEU A 555 3.58 -25.06 19.05
C LEU A 555 5.00 -24.50 19.27
N ALA A 556 5.14 -23.29 19.80
CA ALA A 556 6.46 -22.70 20.09
C ALA A 556 7.27 -23.51 21.12
N LEU A 557 6.62 -24.18 22.07
CA LEU A 557 7.28 -25.11 23.00
C LEU A 557 7.73 -26.42 22.32
N ALA A 558 6.93 -26.93 21.38
CA ALA A 558 7.26 -28.11 20.58
C ALA A 558 8.33 -27.85 19.52
N GLU A 559 8.38 -26.65 18.95
CA GLU A 559 9.48 -26.20 18.08
C GLU A 559 10.77 -26.12 18.86
N LYS A 560 10.77 -25.51 20.05
CA LYS A 560 11.96 -25.44 20.90
C LYS A 560 12.46 -26.81 21.39
N SER A 561 11.57 -27.77 21.66
CA SER A 561 11.99 -29.13 22.02
C SER A 561 12.51 -29.91 20.81
N LYS A 562 11.91 -29.73 19.63
CA LYS A 562 12.42 -30.24 18.35
C LYS A 562 13.82 -29.69 18.05
N GLU A 563 14.05 -28.39 18.19
CA GLU A 563 15.37 -27.76 18.00
C GLU A 563 16.42 -28.39 18.91
N ALA A 564 16.14 -28.48 20.22
CA ALA A 564 17.04 -29.13 21.19
C ALA A 564 17.36 -30.58 20.82
N LEU A 565 16.35 -31.37 20.44
CA LEU A 565 16.53 -32.75 19.98
C LEU A 565 17.31 -32.84 18.66
N THR A 566 17.20 -31.87 17.76
CA THR A 566 18.01 -31.84 16.53
C THR A 566 19.48 -31.51 16.78
N GLU A 567 19.80 -30.67 17.78
CA GLU A 567 21.19 -30.45 18.20
C GLU A 567 21.75 -31.66 18.97
N GLU A 568 20.97 -32.30 19.86
CA GLU A 568 21.34 -33.60 20.46
C GLU A 568 21.62 -34.66 19.38
N MET A 569 20.80 -34.72 18.33
CA MET A 569 20.98 -35.67 17.22
C MET A 569 22.24 -35.36 16.39
N LYS A 570 22.56 -34.08 16.13
CA LYS A 570 23.81 -33.67 15.46
C LYS A 570 25.04 -34.07 16.28
N LEU A 571 25.02 -33.80 17.59
CA LEU A 571 26.11 -34.17 18.51
C LEU A 571 26.26 -35.70 18.61
N ALA A 572 25.16 -36.44 18.66
CA ALA A 572 25.19 -37.91 18.60
C ALA A 572 25.77 -38.42 17.27
N GLY A 573 25.37 -37.84 16.14
CA GLY A 573 25.91 -38.16 14.81
C GLY A 573 27.42 -37.91 14.71
N GLN A 574 27.91 -36.76 15.18
CA GLN A 574 29.35 -36.44 15.23
C GLN A 574 30.13 -37.45 16.09
N ASN A 575 29.58 -37.85 17.25
CA ASN A 575 30.20 -38.88 18.08
C ASN A 575 30.20 -40.26 17.40
N ILE A 576 29.15 -40.63 16.66
CA ILE A 576 29.11 -41.88 15.87
C ILE A 576 30.17 -41.87 14.78
N SER A 577 30.32 -40.77 14.01
CA SER A 577 31.38 -40.65 13.00
C SER A 577 32.77 -40.79 13.63
N ARG A 578 33.04 -40.09 14.74
CA ARG A 578 34.34 -40.19 15.44
C ARG A 578 34.62 -41.63 15.90
N LEU A 579 33.62 -42.31 16.47
CA LEU A 579 33.74 -43.72 16.87
C LEU A 579 33.90 -44.69 15.68
N GLN A 580 33.38 -44.35 14.50
CA GLN A 580 33.62 -45.11 13.27
C GLN A 580 35.05 -44.89 12.73
N ASP A 581 35.60 -43.68 12.83
CA ASP A 581 36.99 -43.39 12.47
C ASP A 581 37.97 -44.09 13.45
N GLU A 582 37.69 -44.02 14.76
CA GLU A 582 38.41 -44.77 15.81
C GLU A 582 38.34 -46.30 15.56
N LEU A 583 37.17 -46.83 15.20
CA LEU A 583 36.99 -48.26 14.91
C LEU A 583 37.69 -48.70 13.62
N THR A 584 37.62 -47.92 12.54
CA THR A 584 38.25 -48.29 11.25
C THR A 584 39.76 -48.16 11.29
N THR A 585 40.32 -47.18 11.99
CA THR A 585 41.76 -47.08 12.24
C THR A 585 42.26 -48.22 13.14
N THR A 586 41.52 -48.55 14.20
CA THR A 586 41.82 -49.72 15.06
C THR A 586 41.75 -51.03 14.28
N LYS A 587 40.70 -51.24 13.47
CA LYS A 587 40.56 -52.44 12.63
C LYS A 587 41.71 -52.57 11.64
N ARG A 588 42.06 -51.49 10.93
CA ARG A 588 43.20 -51.49 9.99
C ARG A 588 44.50 -51.87 10.69
N SER A 589 44.78 -51.29 11.86
CA SER A 589 45.97 -51.63 12.64
C SER A 589 46.04 -53.12 13.02
N TYR A 590 44.91 -53.77 13.31
CA TYR A 590 44.88 -55.22 13.54
C TYR A 590 44.98 -56.04 12.23
N GLU A 591 44.41 -55.58 11.12
CA GLU A 591 44.58 -56.22 9.81
C GLU A 591 46.04 -56.14 9.33
N ASP A 592 46.71 -55.01 9.52
CA ASP A 592 48.14 -54.82 9.23
C ASP A 592 49.02 -55.74 10.11
N GLN A 593 48.71 -55.84 11.41
CA GLN A 593 49.39 -56.77 12.33
C GLN A 593 49.20 -58.24 11.92
N LEU A 594 47.98 -58.63 11.54
CA LEU A 594 47.68 -59.98 11.07
C LEU A 594 48.34 -60.28 9.72
N SER A 595 48.46 -59.30 8.82
CA SER A 595 49.23 -59.45 7.58
C SER A 595 50.71 -59.70 7.88
N MET A 596 51.34 -58.86 8.72
CA MET A 596 52.73 -59.05 9.12
C MET A 596 52.96 -60.41 9.81
N MET A 597 52.02 -60.89 10.62
CA MET A 597 52.08 -62.24 11.18
C MET A 597 51.92 -63.33 10.11
N SER A 598 51.04 -63.15 9.13
CA SER A 598 50.86 -64.09 8.02
C SER A 598 52.08 -64.17 7.11
N ASP A 599 52.71 -63.04 6.80
CA ASP A 599 53.95 -62.96 6.02
C ASP A 599 55.12 -63.62 6.77
N HIS A 600 55.23 -63.38 8.07
CA HIS A 600 56.20 -64.05 8.93
C HIS A 600 55.94 -65.57 9.02
N LEU A 601 54.67 -66.00 9.15
CA LEU A 601 54.31 -67.42 9.13
C LEU A 601 54.58 -68.07 7.77
N CYS A 602 54.39 -67.35 6.65
CA CYS A 602 54.71 -67.82 5.30
C CYS A 602 56.22 -68.04 5.15
N SER A 603 57.05 -67.05 5.52
CA SER A 603 58.51 -67.15 5.57
C SER A 603 59.01 -68.28 6.48
N MET A 604 58.38 -68.44 7.65
CA MET A 604 58.66 -69.57 8.55
C MET A 604 58.28 -70.92 7.92
N ASN A 605 57.15 -71.00 7.21
CA ASN A 605 56.72 -72.25 6.56
C ASN A 605 57.57 -72.57 5.32
N GLU A 606 58.10 -71.58 4.61
CA GLU A 606 59.15 -71.78 3.59
C GLU A 606 60.42 -72.36 4.20
N THR A 607 60.91 -71.82 5.32
CA THR A 607 62.14 -72.33 5.97
C THR A 607 61.94 -73.73 6.54
N LEU A 608 60.77 -74.03 7.12
CA LEU A 608 60.39 -75.40 7.51
C LEU A 608 60.26 -76.34 6.31
N SER A 609 59.78 -75.86 5.16
CA SER A 609 59.71 -76.67 3.92
C SER A 609 61.11 -76.97 3.37
N LYS A 610 62.00 -75.97 3.33
CA LYS A 610 63.42 -76.14 2.97
C LYS A 610 64.14 -77.13 3.89
N GLN A 611 63.94 -77.01 5.21
CA GLN A 611 64.44 -77.99 6.19
C GLN A 611 63.84 -79.39 5.97
N ARG A 612 62.58 -79.49 5.51
CA ARG A 612 61.96 -80.78 5.22
C ARG A 612 62.47 -81.42 3.93
N GLU A 613 62.73 -80.65 2.88
CA GLU A 613 63.41 -81.13 1.67
C GLU A 613 64.83 -81.61 2.00
N GLU A 614 65.55 -80.92 2.88
CA GLU A 614 66.84 -81.34 3.42
C GLU A 614 66.73 -82.65 4.24
N ILE A 615 65.70 -82.80 5.07
CA ILE A 615 65.41 -84.05 5.80
C ILE A 615 65.03 -85.21 4.86
N ASP A 616 64.18 -84.98 3.86
CA ASP A 616 63.68 -86.04 2.98
C ASP A 616 64.74 -86.43 1.90
N THR A 617 65.64 -85.53 1.50
CA THR A 617 66.87 -85.88 0.76
C THR A 617 67.86 -86.68 1.61
N LEU A 618 68.05 -86.32 2.89
CA LEU A 618 68.82 -87.13 3.85
C LEU A 618 68.22 -88.53 4.05
N LYS A 619 66.89 -88.69 4.07
CA LYS A 619 66.21 -90.00 4.12
C LYS A 619 66.35 -90.81 2.83
N MET A 620 66.38 -90.18 1.65
CA MET A 620 66.72 -90.90 0.42
C MET A 620 68.19 -91.39 0.49
N ALA A 621 69.10 -90.57 1.01
CA ALA A 621 70.49 -90.93 1.26
C ALA A 621 70.71 -91.94 2.42
N SER A 622 69.68 -92.22 3.25
CA SER A 622 69.68 -93.30 4.23
C SER A 622 69.06 -94.58 3.68
N LYS A 623 67.95 -94.52 2.93
CA LYS A 623 67.33 -95.69 2.26
C LYS A 623 68.27 -96.37 1.26
N VAL A 624 69.10 -95.62 0.55
CA VAL A 624 70.15 -96.18 -0.32
C VAL A 624 71.23 -96.91 0.50
N ARG A 625 71.36 -96.61 1.79
CA ARG A 625 72.40 -97.12 2.69
C ARG A 625 72.02 -98.42 3.41
N GLU A 626 70.73 -98.71 3.58
CA GLU A 626 70.23 -99.94 4.24
C GLU A 626 70.38 -101.22 3.38
N ALA A 627 70.81 -101.09 2.12
CA ALA A 627 70.84 -102.19 1.14
C ALA A 627 72.14 -103.03 1.11
N ARG A 628 73.15 -102.75 1.95
CA ARG A 628 74.41 -103.53 2.00
C ARG A 628 74.94 -103.68 3.44
N ARG A 629 75.23 -104.94 3.82
CA ARG A 629 76.03 -105.49 4.95
C ARG A 629 76.75 -104.47 5.86
N GLY A 630 76.79 -104.61 7.19
CA GLY A 630 76.86 -105.84 7.98
C GLY A 630 78.32 -106.11 8.39
N GLU A 631 78.57 -106.51 9.66
CA GLU A 631 79.89 -106.52 10.36
C GLU A 631 80.39 -105.08 10.74
N VAL A 632 81.18 -104.80 11.80
CA VAL A 632 81.62 -105.53 13.02
C VAL A 632 82.18 -104.55 14.10
N VAL A 633 81.98 -104.84 15.40
CA VAL A 633 82.78 -104.48 16.62
C VAL A 633 83.16 -103.02 17.00
N SER A 634 82.89 -102.68 18.29
CA SER A 634 83.61 -101.82 19.28
C SER A 634 84.47 -100.58 18.89
N GLY A 635 84.34 -99.47 19.63
CA GLY A 635 85.28 -98.33 19.57
C GLY A 635 85.05 -97.19 20.58
N ASN A 636 86.00 -97.01 21.50
CA ASN A 636 86.01 -96.07 22.64
C ASN A 636 86.30 -94.57 22.31
N VAL A 637 85.75 -93.67 23.16
CA VAL A 637 86.42 -92.50 23.82
C VAL A 637 86.80 -91.20 23.06
N ILE A 638 86.16 -90.09 23.48
CA ILE A 638 86.68 -88.75 23.92
C ILE A 638 88.03 -88.21 23.35
N PHE A 639 88.05 -87.00 22.74
CA PHE A 639 88.75 -85.77 23.21
C PHE A 639 88.56 -84.56 22.25
N THR A 640 88.94 -83.30 22.55
CA THR A 640 88.32 -82.24 23.40
C THR A 640 88.86 -80.87 22.90
N MET A 641 88.29 -79.73 23.35
CA MET A 641 88.99 -78.43 23.50
C MET A 641 89.30 -77.61 22.23
N ALA A 642 89.52 -76.28 22.27
CA ALA A 642 89.62 -75.35 23.41
C ALA A 642 89.20 -73.89 23.07
N LEU A 643 89.02 -73.08 24.13
CA LEU A 643 89.07 -71.60 24.18
C LEU A 643 87.95 -70.81 23.44
N GLY A 644 87.57 -69.60 23.88
CA GLY A 644 87.89 -68.94 25.16
C GLY A 644 87.98 -67.40 25.09
N LEU A 645 87.12 -66.72 25.85
CA LEU A 645 87.26 -65.32 26.33
C LEU A 645 87.42 -64.18 25.30
N ALA A 646 86.28 -63.59 24.92
CA ALA A 646 86.12 -62.16 24.58
C ALA A 646 84.66 -61.78 24.90
N PHE A 647 84.27 -61.65 26.17
CA PHE A 647 84.56 -60.57 27.13
C PHE A 647 83.92 -59.22 26.74
N GLN A 648 83.50 -58.46 27.75
CA GLN A 648 82.59 -57.32 27.66
C GLN A 648 83.14 -56.13 26.83
N GLU A 649 82.57 -55.81 25.66
CA GLU A 649 82.71 -54.44 25.10
C GLU A 649 81.58 -53.95 24.16
N GLN A 650 80.30 -54.04 24.56
CA GLN A 650 79.26 -53.27 23.82
C GLN A 650 78.04 -52.75 24.61
N MET A 651 78.04 -52.84 25.95
CA MET A 651 76.91 -52.35 26.77
C MET A 651 76.93 -50.83 27.09
N VAL A 652 77.77 -50.03 26.39
CA VAL A 652 78.03 -48.62 26.76
C VAL A 652 77.74 -47.61 25.65
N LYS A 653 77.71 -48.01 24.36
CA LYS A 653 77.73 -47.07 23.21
C LYS A 653 76.36 -46.73 22.58
N ARG A 654 75.22 -47.19 23.11
CA ARG A 654 73.87 -46.78 22.64
C ARG A 654 72.95 -46.18 23.70
N PHE A 655 73.45 -45.91 24.92
CA PHE A 655 72.72 -45.13 25.93
C PHE A 655 73.09 -43.62 25.91
N LYS A 656 73.48 -43.09 24.73
CA LYS A 656 73.94 -41.70 24.58
C LYS A 656 73.54 -41.03 23.26
N VAL A 657 72.30 -41.27 22.82
CA VAL A 657 71.52 -40.29 22.04
C VAL A 657 70.32 -39.92 22.90
N PHE A 658 70.63 -39.21 23.98
CA PHE A 658 69.70 -38.56 24.89
C PHE A 658 69.89 -37.06 24.68
N ILE A 659 68.81 -36.26 24.78
CA ILE A 659 68.79 -34.81 24.53
C ILE A 659 69.02 -34.41 23.07
N ASN A 660 67.94 -34.30 22.30
CA ASN A 660 67.55 -33.04 21.64
C ASN A 660 66.10 -33.10 21.11
N ASP A 661 65.57 -31.94 20.76
CA ASP A 661 64.32 -31.68 20.01
C ASP A 661 62.98 -31.85 20.76
N PHE A 662 62.85 -31.06 21.84
CA PHE A 662 61.58 -30.36 22.15
C PHE A 662 61.47 -29.11 21.23
N PRO A 663 60.28 -28.79 20.71
CA PRO A 663 59.52 -27.65 21.28
C PRO A 663 58.01 -27.96 21.40
N SER A 664 57.19 -27.44 22.33
CA SER A 664 57.18 -26.23 23.19
C SER A 664 56.48 -24.96 22.64
N SER A 665 55.15 -25.00 22.46
CA SER A 665 54.26 -23.82 22.41
C SER A 665 52.77 -24.24 22.30
N HIS A 666 51.75 -23.44 22.64
CA HIS A 666 51.59 -22.56 23.83
C HIS A 666 50.08 -22.31 24.10
N LEU A 667 49.72 -21.75 25.27
CA LEU A 667 48.32 -21.51 25.70
C LEU A 667 47.57 -20.43 24.87
N SER A 668 46.35 -20.76 24.40
CA SER A 668 45.16 -19.88 24.29
C SER A 668 43.98 -20.62 23.64
N SER A 669 42.70 -20.31 23.91
CA SER A 669 42.10 -19.60 25.05
C SER A 669 40.59 -19.94 25.12
N TYR A 670 40.07 -20.22 26.31
CA TYR A 670 38.62 -20.41 26.56
C TYR A 670 38.17 -19.31 27.53
N LEU A 671 37.56 -18.23 27.03
CA LEU A 671 36.95 -17.20 27.89
C LEU A 671 36.00 -16.21 27.18
N LYS A 672 34.93 -16.72 26.55
CA LYS A 672 33.59 -16.10 26.60
C LYS A 672 32.51 -17.06 26.08
#